data_AF-A0A942BFC1-F1
#
_entry.id   AF-A0A942BFC1-F1
#
_cell.length_a   1.000
_cell.length_b   1.000
_cell.length_c   1.000
_cell.angle_alpha   90.00
_cell.angle_beta   90.00
_cell.angle_gamma   90.00
#
_symmetry.space_group_name_H-M   'P 1'
#
loop_
_entity.id
_entity.type
_entity.pdbx_description
1 polymer ?
#
loop_
_entity_poly.entity_id
_entity_poly.type
_entity_poly.pdbx_seq_one_letter_code
_entity_poly.pdbx_strand_id
1 'polypeptide(L)'
;MVNTLLLLLLARQSVQTLEIEVGPPSAVGQPAVWGADTTLDSEHPDQSTGGEYTLTAGPGKPVLIKFLGLNDVTKGKEIVDAELVFHLSSNPPHLARALRMLKPWGEGPLKSLGRLLHSATAKGSGDQTLREASTFTSRRFGPPSVPWQLAGANGNEDAEVIGGISGGSAGPELYAIKGLGPSLERMRAHWWENEGYQFRFEEPAEFYSCQAPTGFRPYLKLTLRDAAQKPSSLAVTWIEKTGNGRFKAHVMNNSSTAISGWEGQWVIHEKPGIRTEIPQSLAPGAEWTEEIQASDDGNGPIRFVARWNGDSSAAEIEPNGAPITVAGDPAKAKDALNDLNHVVFPFSRFSFALNGVTKRVRIQAFEPQGKAQVVLTGDRNTDRLALLSALGLKPSKSTGDATYAGILGEGDTRFEGLVPSSICLPSEPISSPIIQTTHPEPSFLLSARDVGQLNGLPSAKPTIVLLRPVDSRGEPFIGANLTITDGHDAVYMNRQAVKDPGVCEIKTLPGEKPLLLTLERGGEKATATLPAWRLSEAAYRGNTAVAILDCFFNLPLGPVDRSQDLATKAIATVSDPQKAGIDMFSPNKAIMGKDGLALDFDLNRDRAIGEVVLKGIPWKQFDIYLLATGDKEPRLWVQEFDSSHRPAGYAYHGRPMVARVVRILPRTKDTAHLTGISVYLSPQTPDSPG
;
A
#
# COMPACT_ATOMS: atom_id res chain seq x y z
N MET A 1 -42.95 -24.75 -36.71
CA MET A 1 -42.46 -23.35 -36.57
C MET A 1 -42.13 -22.95 -35.13
N VAL A 2 -42.76 -23.48 -34.08
CA VAL A 2 -42.44 -23.08 -32.69
C VAL A 2 -41.01 -23.42 -32.25
N ASN A 3 -40.45 -24.57 -32.66
CA ASN A 3 -39.08 -24.98 -32.28
C ASN A 3 -37.95 -24.09 -32.84
N THR A 4 -38.21 -23.28 -33.89
CA THR A 4 -37.18 -22.43 -34.49
C THR A 4 -36.98 -21.12 -33.73
N LEU A 5 -38.02 -20.63 -33.03
CA LEU A 5 -37.93 -19.42 -32.21
C LEU A 5 -37.28 -19.68 -30.84
N LEU A 6 -37.38 -20.91 -30.33
CA LEU A 6 -36.81 -21.28 -29.03
C LEU A 6 -35.27 -21.36 -29.05
N LEU A 7 -34.65 -21.66 -30.20
CA LEU A 7 -33.18 -21.62 -30.36
C LEU A 7 -32.60 -20.18 -30.39
N LEU A 8 -33.43 -19.16 -30.62
CA LEU A 8 -33.01 -17.76 -30.66
C LEU A 8 -33.14 -17.03 -29.30
N LEU A 9 -33.68 -17.71 -28.29
CA LEU A 9 -33.75 -17.26 -26.90
C LEU A 9 -32.68 -17.90 -26.00
N LEU A 10 -31.66 -18.53 -26.60
CA LEU A 10 -30.36 -18.70 -25.93
C LEU A 10 -29.81 -17.30 -25.65
N ALA A 11 -30.00 -16.82 -24.42
CA ALA A 11 -29.46 -15.56 -23.96
C ALA A 11 -27.95 -15.54 -24.27
N ARG A 12 -27.53 -14.59 -25.13
CA ARG A 12 -26.11 -14.37 -25.39
C ARG A 12 -25.46 -14.00 -24.07
N GLN A 13 -24.74 -14.96 -23.47
CA GLN A 13 -23.93 -14.70 -22.27
C GLN A 13 -23.01 -13.52 -22.59
N SER A 14 -22.94 -12.54 -21.69
CA SER A 14 -22.14 -11.36 -21.93
C SER A 14 -20.66 -11.75 -21.77
N VAL A 15 -19.97 -11.86 -22.91
CA VAL A 15 -18.52 -11.98 -22.91
C VAL A 15 -17.94 -10.58 -22.74
N GLN A 16 -17.14 -10.40 -21.69
CA GLN A 16 -16.56 -9.13 -21.30
C GLN A 16 -15.05 -9.29 -21.18
N THR A 17 -14.29 -8.50 -21.94
CA THR A 17 -12.86 -8.37 -21.70
C THR A 17 -12.62 -7.31 -20.62
N LEU A 18 -11.70 -7.59 -19.70
CA LEU A 18 -11.32 -6.72 -18.60
C LEU A 18 -9.79 -6.73 -18.49
N GLU A 19 -9.17 -5.55 -18.51
CA GLU A 19 -7.73 -5.36 -18.29
C GLU A 19 -7.53 -4.78 -16.89
N ILE A 20 -6.61 -5.36 -16.12
CA ILE A 20 -6.45 -5.16 -14.67
C ILE A 20 -4.96 -5.07 -14.35
N GLU A 21 -4.49 -3.96 -13.80
CA GLU A 21 -3.11 -3.89 -13.30
C GLU A 21 -2.91 -4.88 -12.14
N VAL A 22 -1.74 -5.52 -12.14
CA VAL A 22 -1.31 -6.47 -11.11
C VAL A 22 -0.39 -5.73 -10.14
N GLY A 23 -0.88 -5.46 -8.93
CA GLY A 23 -0.20 -4.62 -7.95
C GLY A 23 -1.18 -3.98 -6.96
N PRO A 24 -0.75 -2.95 -6.21
CA PRO A 24 -1.67 -2.11 -5.45
C PRO A 24 -2.60 -1.32 -6.41
N PRO A 25 -3.83 -0.97 -6.00
CA PRO A 25 -4.71 -0.12 -6.79
C PRO A 25 -4.18 1.31 -6.88
N SER A 26 -3.83 1.73 -8.10
CA SER A 26 -3.29 3.05 -8.47
C SER A 26 -4.16 4.24 -8.06
N ALA A 27 -5.49 4.06 -8.04
CA ALA A 27 -6.45 5.07 -7.62
C ALA A 27 -7.75 4.43 -7.10
N VAL A 28 -8.48 5.17 -6.26
CA VAL A 28 -9.79 4.75 -5.75
C VAL A 28 -10.76 4.47 -6.91
N GLY A 29 -11.15 3.21 -7.06
CA GLY A 29 -12.14 2.76 -8.05
C GLY A 29 -11.59 2.18 -9.34
N GLN A 30 -10.26 2.18 -9.57
CA GLN A 30 -9.70 1.35 -10.63
C GLN A 30 -9.68 -0.13 -10.19
N PRO A 31 -10.08 -1.08 -11.06
CA PRO A 31 -9.93 -2.50 -10.77
C PRO A 31 -8.44 -2.87 -10.82
N ALA A 32 -7.90 -3.28 -9.68
CA ALA A 32 -6.57 -3.86 -9.57
C ALA A 32 -6.65 -5.21 -8.86
N VAL A 33 -5.80 -6.14 -9.28
CA VAL A 33 -5.63 -7.46 -8.64
C VAL A 33 -4.31 -7.43 -7.90
N TRP A 34 -4.31 -7.89 -6.64
CA TRP A 34 -3.13 -7.76 -5.80
C TRP A 34 -2.03 -8.70 -6.30
N GLY A 35 -0.92 -8.11 -6.72
CA GLY A 35 0.27 -8.79 -7.19
C GLY A 35 1.27 -9.07 -6.08
N ALA A 36 1.79 -10.29 -6.07
CA ALA A 36 3.05 -10.65 -5.44
C ALA A 36 4.02 -11.12 -6.53
N ASP A 37 5.27 -10.69 -6.52
CA ASP A 37 6.29 -11.17 -7.45
C ASP A 37 7.72 -11.13 -6.91
N THR A 38 8.55 -12.02 -7.47
CA THR A 38 9.98 -12.11 -7.17
C THR A 38 10.71 -12.86 -8.29
N THR A 39 12.02 -12.67 -8.37
CA THR A 39 12.93 -13.54 -9.12
C THR A 39 13.61 -14.53 -8.15
N LEU A 40 13.62 -15.82 -8.44
CA LEU A 40 14.61 -16.70 -7.79
C LEU A 40 15.93 -16.61 -8.57
N ASP A 41 17.07 -16.63 -7.90
CA ASP A 41 18.38 -16.75 -8.56
C ASP A 41 19.04 -18.05 -8.11
N SER A 42 19.21 -19.01 -9.02
CA SER A 42 19.83 -20.31 -8.71
C SER A 42 21.32 -20.22 -8.34
N GLU A 43 21.99 -19.11 -8.66
CA GLU A 43 23.36 -18.83 -8.19
C GLU A 43 23.37 -18.20 -6.78
N HIS A 44 22.27 -17.57 -6.39
CA HIS A 44 22.11 -16.83 -5.13
C HIS A 44 20.76 -17.14 -4.44
N PRO A 45 20.47 -18.41 -4.06
CA PRO A 45 19.15 -18.80 -3.54
C PRO A 45 18.75 -18.06 -2.25
N ASP A 46 19.72 -17.61 -1.44
CA ASP A 46 19.51 -16.80 -0.23
C ASP A 46 19.35 -15.28 -0.49
N GLN A 47 19.36 -14.86 -1.75
CA GLN A 47 19.17 -13.48 -2.15
C GLN A 47 17.69 -13.21 -2.40
N SER A 48 17.09 -12.37 -1.55
CA SER A 48 15.80 -11.78 -1.87
C SER A 48 15.95 -10.75 -2.98
N THR A 49 15.14 -10.92 -4.02
CA THR A 49 14.84 -9.92 -5.06
C THR A 49 13.41 -9.37 -4.95
N GLY A 50 12.66 -9.85 -3.95
CA GLY A 50 11.25 -9.50 -3.75
C GLY A 50 11.08 -8.01 -3.45
N GLY A 51 10.09 -7.41 -4.09
CA GLY A 51 9.77 -5.99 -3.97
C GLY A 51 10.61 -5.03 -4.83
N GLU A 52 11.54 -5.53 -5.66
CA GLU A 52 12.31 -4.69 -6.60
C GLU A 52 11.42 -4.12 -7.71
N TYR A 53 11.86 -3.02 -8.35
CA TYR A 53 11.13 -2.37 -9.44
C TYR A 53 11.06 -3.24 -10.71
N THR A 54 12.10 -4.05 -10.92
CA THR A 54 12.22 -4.96 -12.05
C THR A 54 12.47 -6.40 -11.59
N LEU A 55 12.14 -7.34 -12.47
CA LEU A 55 12.33 -8.77 -12.33
C LEU A 55 13.35 -9.20 -13.37
N THR A 56 14.47 -9.79 -12.96
CA THR A 56 15.46 -10.32 -13.90
C THR A 56 15.15 -11.77 -14.24
N ALA A 57 14.81 -12.05 -15.50
CA ALA A 57 14.47 -13.38 -15.98
C ALA A 57 15.60 -14.02 -16.78
N GLY A 58 15.56 -15.34 -16.94
CA GLY A 58 16.42 -16.09 -17.86
C GLY A 58 16.83 -17.48 -17.33
N PRO A 59 17.89 -18.09 -17.90
CA PRO A 59 18.45 -19.34 -17.41
C PRO A 59 18.81 -19.25 -15.93
N GLY A 60 18.30 -20.18 -15.11
CA GLY A 60 18.50 -20.17 -13.66
C GLY A 60 17.79 -19.05 -12.90
N LYS A 61 17.02 -18.19 -13.59
CA LYS A 61 16.30 -17.04 -13.03
C LYS A 61 14.79 -17.09 -13.33
N PRO A 62 14.04 -18.00 -12.68
CA PRO A 62 12.60 -18.06 -12.86
C PRO A 62 11.90 -16.89 -12.17
N VAL A 63 10.89 -16.34 -12.84
CA VAL A 63 9.98 -15.33 -12.29
C VAL A 63 8.84 -16.05 -11.58
N LEU A 64 8.54 -15.65 -10.34
CA LEU A 64 7.34 -16.06 -9.61
C LEU A 64 6.34 -14.90 -9.59
N ILE A 65 5.05 -15.19 -9.79
CA ILE A 65 3.97 -14.20 -9.65
C ILE A 65 2.68 -14.84 -9.11
N LYS A 66 2.01 -14.17 -8.17
CA LYS A 66 0.75 -14.62 -7.54
C LYS A 66 -0.28 -13.50 -7.57
N PHE A 67 -1.52 -13.85 -7.92
CA PHE A 67 -2.64 -12.92 -8.07
C PHE A 67 -3.63 -13.10 -6.92
N LEU A 68 -4.02 -12.03 -6.23
CA LEU A 68 -4.88 -12.09 -5.05
C LEU A 68 -6.12 -11.20 -5.21
N GLY A 69 -7.25 -11.62 -4.64
CA GLY A 69 -8.53 -10.92 -4.83
C GLY A 69 -9.17 -11.16 -6.21
N LEU A 70 -8.89 -12.30 -6.86
CA LEU A 70 -9.48 -12.66 -8.16
C LEU A 70 -11.03 -12.64 -8.16
N ASN A 71 -11.67 -12.98 -7.04
CA ASN A 71 -13.14 -12.92 -6.92
C ASN A 71 -13.69 -11.49 -6.94
N ASP A 72 -13.01 -10.54 -6.27
CA ASP A 72 -13.39 -9.12 -6.26
C ASP A 72 -13.43 -8.53 -7.67
N VAL A 73 -12.37 -8.79 -8.45
CA VAL A 73 -12.19 -8.18 -9.78
C VAL A 73 -13.08 -8.85 -10.85
N THR A 74 -13.32 -10.16 -10.74
CA THR A 74 -14.25 -10.87 -11.64
C THR A 74 -15.71 -10.68 -11.25
N LYS A 75 -16.01 -10.25 -10.02
CA LYS A 75 -17.38 -10.10 -9.48
C LYS A 75 -18.21 -11.38 -9.62
N GLY A 76 -17.56 -12.52 -9.40
CA GLY A 76 -18.17 -13.86 -9.53
C GLY A 76 -18.34 -14.37 -10.96
N LYS A 77 -17.87 -13.64 -11.98
CA LYS A 77 -17.80 -14.14 -13.36
C LYS A 77 -16.73 -15.21 -13.53
N GLU A 78 -16.93 -16.08 -14.51
CA GLU A 78 -15.99 -17.15 -14.87
C GLU A 78 -14.93 -16.61 -15.84
N ILE A 79 -13.67 -16.97 -15.60
CA ILE A 79 -12.53 -16.66 -16.47
C ILE A 79 -12.48 -17.71 -17.60
N VAL A 80 -12.80 -17.29 -18.83
CA VAL A 80 -12.78 -18.16 -20.02
C VAL A 80 -11.38 -18.19 -20.63
N ASP A 81 -10.71 -17.05 -20.67
CA ASP A 81 -9.33 -16.90 -21.13
C ASP A 81 -8.60 -15.84 -20.29
N ALA A 82 -7.30 -15.98 -20.19
CA ALA A 82 -6.44 -15.03 -19.48
C ALA A 82 -5.05 -14.93 -20.13
N GLU A 83 -4.60 -13.70 -20.26
CA GLU A 83 -3.29 -13.30 -20.75
C GLU A 83 -2.62 -12.42 -19.68
N LEU A 84 -1.39 -12.75 -19.29
CA LEU A 84 -0.56 -11.91 -18.43
C LEU A 84 0.41 -11.13 -19.32
N VAL A 85 0.38 -9.81 -19.23
CA VAL A 85 1.27 -8.94 -20.00
C VAL A 85 2.26 -8.26 -19.06
N PHE A 86 3.55 -8.41 -19.32
CA PHE A 86 4.62 -7.66 -18.69
C PHE A 86 5.06 -6.51 -19.59
N HIS A 87 5.45 -5.40 -18.97
CA HIS A 87 6.27 -4.39 -19.63
C HIS A 87 7.75 -4.81 -19.59
N LEU A 88 8.47 -4.58 -20.67
CA LEU A 88 9.89 -4.90 -20.86
C LEU A 88 10.77 -3.66 -20.71
N SER A 89 11.93 -3.80 -20.08
CA SER A 89 13.06 -2.85 -20.17
C SER A 89 14.18 -3.34 -21.11
N SER A 90 13.96 -4.46 -21.80
CA SER A 90 14.95 -5.20 -22.59
C SER A 90 14.31 -5.97 -23.75
N ASN A 91 15.09 -6.77 -24.49
CA ASN A 91 14.56 -7.57 -25.60
C ASN A 91 13.57 -8.66 -25.11
N PRO A 92 12.53 -8.99 -25.90
CA PRO A 92 11.59 -10.05 -25.53
C PRO A 92 12.26 -11.44 -25.52
N PRO A 93 12.16 -12.22 -24.43
CA PRO A 93 12.71 -13.58 -24.34
C PRO A 93 11.74 -14.65 -24.89
N HIS A 94 12.21 -15.87 -25.08
CA HIS A 94 11.36 -17.05 -25.27
C HIS A 94 10.95 -17.65 -23.92
N LEU A 95 9.67 -17.95 -23.76
CA LEU A 95 9.13 -18.64 -22.59
C LEU A 95 9.41 -20.14 -22.72
N ALA A 96 10.39 -20.63 -21.97
CA ALA A 96 10.75 -22.04 -21.91
C ALA A 96 9.66 -22.90 -21.27
N ARG A 97 9.04 -22.41 -20.17
CA ARG A 97 8.04 -23.16 -19.40
C ARG A 97 7.19 -22.27 -18.51
N ALA A 98 5.92 -22.61 -18.38
CA ALA A 98 5.01 -22.08 -17.36
C ALA A 98 4.57 -23.20 -16.42
N LEU A 99 4.54 -22.89 -15.14
CA LEU A 99 4.19 -23.82 -14.07
C LEU A 99 3.20 -23.16 -13.09
N ARG A 100 2.26 -23.93 -12.57
CA ARG A 100 1.38 -23.56 -11.45
C ARG A 100 2.01 -24.06 -10.15
N MET A 101 2.17 -23.21 -9.15
CA MET A 101 2.69 -23.64 -7.86
C MET A 101 1.63 -24.46 -7.09
N LEU A 102 2.07 -25.52 -6.40
CA LEU A 102 1.24 -26.42 -5.58
C LEU A 102 1.46 -26.22 -4.07
N LYS A 103 2.55 -25.56 -3.69
CA LYS A 103 2.85 -25.09 -2.34
C LYS A 103 3.09 -23.58 -2.35
N PRO A 104 2.83 -22.87 -1.24
CA PRO A 104 3.16 -21.46 -1.15
C PRO A 104 4.65 -21.21 -1.33
N TRP A 105 4.94 -20.03 -1.87
CA TRP A 105 6.23 -19.38 -1.81
C TRP A 105 6.04 -18.02 -1.11
N GLY A 106 7.11 -17.51 -0.50
CA GLY A 106 7.10 -16.18 0.11
C GLY A 106 7.85 -15.18 -0.76
N GLU A 107 7.52 -13.90 -0.65
CA GLU A 107 8.49 -12.86 -1.00
C GLU A 107 9.52 -12.78 0.14
N GLY A 108 10.80 -12.86 -0.19
CA GLY A 108 11.85 -12.47 0.74
C GLY A 108 11.77 -10.96 1.02
N PRO A 109 12.27 -10.49 2.18
CA PRO A 109 12.24 -9.07 2.47
C PRO A 109 13.22 -8.28 1.58
N LEU A 110 12.76 -7.12 1.12
CA LEU A 110 13.49 -6.11 0.34
C LEU A 110 14.96 -5.88 0.77
N LYS A 111 15.82 -5.64 -0.23
CA LYS A 111 17.18 -5.11 -0.03
C LYS A 111 17.13 -3.83 0.80
N SER A 112 17.98 -3.73 1.83
CA SER A 112 18.20 -2.49 2.59
C SER A 112 19.67 -2.09 2.52
N LEU A 113 19.95 -0.79 2.57
CA LEU A 113 21.32 -0.26 2.51
C LEU A 113 22.21 -0.83 3.64
N GLY A 114 21.61 -1.16 4.79
CA GLY A 114 22.27 -1.89 5.87
C GLY A 114 22.89 -3.22 5.41
N ARG A 115 22.22 -3.98 4.52
CA ARG A 115 22.78 -5.22 3.93
C ARG A 115 23.87 -4.90 2.91
N LEU A 116 23.81 -3.81 2.15
CA LEU A 116 24.93 -3.38 1.29
C LEU A 116 26.21 -3.09 2.10
N LEU A 117 26.07 -2.48 3.28
CA LEU A 117 27.20 -2.20 4.18
C LEU A 117 27.68 -3.42 4.98
N HIS A 118 26.82 -4.43 5.24
CA HIS A 118 27.16 -5.62 6.03
C HIS A 118 27.42 -6.90 5.20
N SER A 119 27.00 -6.96 3.93
CA SER A 119 27.16 -8.16 3.09
C SER A 119 28.60 -8.41 2.62
N ALA A 120 29.47 -7.39 2.69
CA ALA A 120 30.89 -7.50 2.36
C ALA A 120 31.68 -8.50 3.23
N THR A 121 31.08 -9.06 4.29
CA THR A 121 31.76 -9.95 5.25
C THR A 121 31.15 -11.34 5.40
N ALA A 122 30.01 -11.64 4.76
CA ALA A 122 29.31 -12.93 4.90
C ALA A 122 29.76 -13.96 3.85
N LYS A 123 30.65 -14.88 4.23
CA LYS A 123 30.97 -16.07 3.41
C LYS A 123 29.79 -17.04 3.41
N GLY A 124 29.23 -17.33 2.23
CA GLY A 124 28.16 -18.31 2.06
C GLY A 124 28.59 -19.73 2.45
N SER A 125 27.72 -20.45 3.15
CA SER A 125 27.86 -21.88 3.45
C SER A 125 27.47 -22.70 2.21
N GLY A 126 28.44 -23.39 1.61
CA GLY A 126 28.27 -24.11 0.34
C GLY A 126 27.50 -25.43 0.43
N ASP A 127 26.23 -25.39 0.84
CA ASP A 127 25.32 -26.52 0.71
C ASP A 127 24.67 -26.52 -0.69
N GLN A 128 24.97 -27.55 -1.50
CA GLN A 128 24.57 -27.59 -2.91
C GLN A 128 23.12 -28.07 -3.15
N THR A 129 22.36 -28.32 -2.09
CA THR A 129 21.00 -28.90 -2.19
C THR A 129 19.88 -27.93 -2.59
N LEU A 130 20.17 -26.63 -2.75
CA LEU A 130 19.15 -25.58 -2.95
C LEU A 130 18.87 -25.18 -4.42
N ARG A 131 19.38 -25.92 -5.42
CA ARG A 131 19.33 -25.49 -6.84
C ARG A 131 17.94 -25.35 -7.49
N GLU A 132 16.87 -25.83 -6.84
CA GLU A 132 15.48 -25.64 -7.31
C GLU A 132 14.50 -25.22 -6.18
N ALA A 133 15.02 -24.82 -5.01
CA ALA A 133 14.19 -24.50 -3.85
C ALA A 133 13.69 -23.05 -3.84
N SER A 134 12.37 -22.87 -3.73
CA SER A 134 11.69 -21.58 -3.55
C SER A 134 11.54 -21.22 -2.06
N THR A 135 12.59 -21.43 -1.24
CA THR A 135 12.49 -21.38 0.22
C THR A 135 13.31 -20.29 0.90
N PHE A 136 12.59 -19.38 1.58
CA PHE A 136 13.17 -18.34 2.42
C PHE A 136 13.36 -18.84 3.85
N THR A 137 14.52 -19.42 4.14
CA THR A 137 14.86 -20.02 5.45
C THR A 137 15.47 -19.05 6.47
N SER A 138 15.84 -17.83 6.07
CA SER A 138 16.53 -16.85 6.93
C SER A 138 15.75 -15.54 7.10
N ARG A 139 15.85 -14.90 8.28
CA ARG A 139 15.18 -13.62 8.56
C ARG A 139 16.14 -12.43 8.61
N ARG A 140 15.60 -11.27 8.24
CA ARG A 140 16.30 -9.98 8.07
C ARG A 140 16.95 -9.43 9.36
N PHE A 141 16.35 -9.66 10.51
CA PHE A 141 16.81 -9.18 11.83
C PHE A 141 16.38 -10.14 12.96
N GLY A 142 17.18 -10.22 14.02
CA GLY A 142 16.89 -10.99 15.24
C GLY A 142 17.57 -12.36 15.32
N PRO A 143 17.21 -13.20 16.33
CA PRO A 143 17.67 -14.60 16.50
C PRO A 143 17.36 -15.49 15.27
N PRO A 144 17.70 -16.79 15.22
CA PRO A 144 17.36 -17.67 14.09
C PRO A 144 15.85 -17.72 13.76
N SER A 145 15.54 -18.32 12.60
CA SER A 145 14.21 -18.44 12.02
C SER A 145 13.18 -19.01 13.01
N VAL A 146 12.01 -18.38 13.07
CA VAL A 146 10.89 -18.87 13.90
C VAL A 146 10.06 -19.89 13.11
N PRO A 147 9.49 -20.95 13.76
CA PRO A 147 8.90 -22.11 13.05
C PRO A 147 7.77 -21.84 12.05
N TRP A 148 7.20 -20.62 12.02
CA TRP A 148 6.19 -20.20 11.05
C TRP A 148 6.75 -19.71 9.72
N GLN A 149 8.07 -19.62 9.60
CA GLN A 149 8.76 -19.39 8.33
C GLN A 149 8.86 -20.73 7.59
N LEU A 150 7.69 -21.24 7.18
CA LEU A 150 7.51 -22.52 6.52
C LEU A 150 8.47 -22.65 5.32
N ALA A 151 9.00 -23.85 5.14
CA ALA A 151 9.66 -24.21 3.90
C ALA A 151 8.59 -24.17 2.79
N GLY A 152 8.68 -23.16 1.91
CA GLY A 152 7.86 -23.06 0.71
C GLY A 152 8.14 -24.19 -0.29
N ALA A 153 7.69 -24.03 -1.54
CA ALA A 153 8.00 -24.98 -2.61
C ALA A 153 9.52 -25.27 -2.70
N ASN A 154 9.94 -26.54 -2.71
CA ASN A 154 11.36 -26.94 -2.66
C ASN A 154 11.92 -27.51 -3.97
N GLY A 155 11.09 -27.69 -5.00
CA GLY A 155 11.53 -28.30 -6.25
C GLY A 155 10.41 -28.44 -7.27
N ASN A 156 10.70 -29.19 -8.34
CA ASN A 156 9.74 -29.41 -9.43
C ASN A 156 8.51 -30.22 -9.01
N GLU A 157 8.53 -31.02 -7.94
CA GLU A 157 7.34 -31.70 -7.41
C GLU A 157 6.31 -30.74 -6.79
N ASP A 158 6.72 -29.53 -6.43
CA ASP A 158 5.87 -28.51 -5.82
C ASP A 158 5.25 -27.56 -6.86
N ALA A 159 5.30 -27.94 -8.14
CA ALA A 159 4.70 -27.22 -9.25
C ALA A 159 4.17 -28.16 -10.35
N GLU A 160 3.11 -27.74 -11.04
CA GLU A 160 2.43 -28.47 -12.11
C GLU A 160 2.63 -27.77 -13.46
N VAL A 161 2.86 -28.52 -14.55
CA VAL A 161 3.00 -27.93 -15.89
C VAL A 161 1.65 -27.47 -16.42
N ILE A 162 1.60 -26.23 -16.91
CA ILE A 162 0.39 -25.70 -17.56
C ILE A 162 0.53 -25.93 -19.06
N GLY A 163 -0.31 -26.82 -19.60
CA GLY A 163 -0.35 -27.10 -21.03
C GLY A 163 -0.96 -25.96 -21.84
N GLY A 164 -0.54 -25.80 -23.10
CA GLY A 164 -1.10 -24.82 -24.03
C GLY A 164 -0.67 -23.37 -23.82
N ILE A 165 0.26 -23.11 -22.88
CA ILE A 165 0.81 -21.76 -22.66
C ILE A 165 1.77 -21.37 -23.79
N SER A 166 1.71 -20.12 -24.23
CA SER A 166 2.66 -19.51 -25.16
C SER A 166 3.09 -18.13 -24.66
N GLY A 167 4.37 -17.81 -24.81
CA GLY A 167 4.94 -16.49 -24.55
C GLY A 167 5.37 -15.80 -25.84
N GLY A 168 5.27 -14.48 -25.93
CA GLY A 168 5.78 -13.71 -27.07
C GLY A 168 5.56 -12.20 -26.95
N SER A 169 6.18 -11.44 -27.85
CA SER A 169 5.97 -9.98 -27.93
C SER A 169 4.50 -9.65 -28.22
N ALA A 170 3.94 -8.73 -27.44
CA ALA A 170 2.63 -8.11 -27.64
C ALA A 170 2.74 -6.65 -28.13
N GLY A 171 3.96 -6.14 -28.28
CA GLY A 171 4.29 -4.79 -28.69
C GLY A 171 5.78 -4.51 -28.51
N PRO A 172 6.27 -3.30 -28.87
CA PRO A 172 7.69 -2.95 -28.76
C PRO A 172 8.28 -3.12 -27.34
N GLU A 173 7.47 -2.84 -26.33
CA GLU A 173 7.85 -2.87 -24.91
C GLU A 173 6.97 -3.83 -24.09
N LEU A 174 6.23 -4.73 -24.75
CA LEU A 174 5.26 -5.62 -24.10
C LEU A 174 5.53 -7.10 -24.40
N TYR A 175 5.45 -7.93 -23.36
CA TYR A 175 5.56 -9.37 -23.43
C TYR A 175 4.33 -10.06 -22.85
N ALA A 176 3.65 -10.89 -23.64
CA ALA A 176 2.44 -11.59 -23.23
C ALA A 176 2.66 -13.08 -23.01
N ILE A 177 2.04 -13.61 -21.95
CA ILE A 177 1.90 -15.04 -21.66
C ILE A 177 0.40 -15.41 -21.76
N LYS A 178 0.05 -16.20 -22.76
CA LYS A 178 -1.33 -16.55 -23.13
C LYS A 178 -1.70 -17.97 -22.72
N GLY A 179 -3.01 -18.22 -22.56
CA GLY A 179 -3.57 -19.54 -22.25
C GLY A 179 -3.73 -19.82 -20.75
N LEU A 180 -3.57 -18.81 -19.90
CA LEU A 180 -3.66 -18.95 -18.43
C LEU A 180 -5.10 -19.21 -17.95
N GLY A 181 -6.12 -18.98 -18.79
CA GLY A 181 -7.55 -19.01 -18.44
C GLY A 181 -7.97 -20.16 -17.53
N PRO A 182 -7.84 -21.44 -17.95
CA PRO A 182 -8.27 -22.60 -17.15
C PRO A 182 -7.54 -22.71 -15.79
N SER A 183 -6.26 -22.34 -15.73
CA SER A 183 -5.50 -22.36 -14.48
C SER A 183 -5.92 -21.22 -13.55
N LEU A 184 -6.15 -20.02 -14.11
CA LEU A 184 -6.56 -18.85 -13.34
C LEU A 184 -8.00 -18.95 -12.84
N GLU A 185 -8.90 -19.53 -13.63
CA GLU A 185 -10.26 -19.89 -13.19
C GLU A 185 -10.21 -20.91 -12.05
N ARG A 186 -9.34 -21.93 -12.14
CA ARG A 186 -9.13 -22.88 -11.03
C ARG A 186 -8.65 -22.18 -9.77
N MET A 187 -7.71 -21.23 -9.86
CA MET A 187 -7.26 -20.41 -8.72
C MET A 187 -8.33 -19.46 -8.19
N ARG A 188 -9.25 -18.98 -9.03
CA ARG A 188 -10.37 -18.11 -8.63
C ARG A 188 -11.43 -18.90 -7.86
N ALA A 189 -11.88 -20.02 -8.43
CA ALA A 189 -12.87 -20.92 -7.82
C ALA A 189 -12.32 -21.60 -6.55
N HIS A 190 -11.05 -22.02 -6.59
CA HIS A 190 -10.34 -22.64 -5.48
C HIS A 190 -9.26 -21.68 -4.99
N TRP A 191 -9.67 -20.59 -4.32
CA TRP A 191 -8.76 -19.55 -3.81
C TRP A 191 -7.63 -20.10 -2.93
N TRP A 192 -7.84 -21.27 -2.33
CA TRP A 192 -6.87 -21.98 -1.48
C TRP A 192 -5.89 -22.90 -2.23
N GLU A 193 -6.05 -23.07 -3.55
CA GLU A 193 -5.06 -23.67 -4.47
C GLU A 193 -4.30 -22.59 -5.26
N ASN A 194 -4.55 -21.32 -4.96
CA ASN A 194 -3.85 -20.20 -5.56
C ASN A 194 -2.52 -20.01 -4.84
N GLU A 195 -1.48 -20.65 -5.36
CA GLU A 195 -0.08 -20.38 -4.97
C GLU A 195 0.70 -19.65 -6.08
N GLY A 196 0.00 -19.15 -7.10
CA GLY A 196 0.61 -18.42 -8.22
C GLY A 196 1.36 -19.31 -9.21
N TYR A 197 2.26 -18.69 -9.94
CA TYR A 197 2.91 -19.20 -11.14
C TYR A 197 4.43 -19.09 -11.06
N GLN A 198 5.13 -20.01 -11.74
CA GLN A 198 6.55 -19.90 -12.06
C GLN A 198 6.74 -19.88 -13.59
N PHE A 199 7.43 -18.87 -14.09
CA PHE A 199 7.79 -18.72 -15.50
C PHE A 199 9.30 -18.86 -15.68
N ARG A 200 9.73 -19.69 -16.64
CA ARG A 200 11.14 -19.92 -17.01
C ARG A 200 11.37 -19.43 -18.43
N PHE A 201 12.51 -18.79 -18.66
CA PHE A 201 12.86 -18.13 -19.93
C PHE A 201 14.21 -18.64 -20.46
N GLU A 202 14.36 -18.71 -21.78
CA GLU A 202 15.58 -19.22 -22.42
C GLU A 202 16.68 -18.15 -22.51
N GLU A 203 16.31 -16.89 -22.73
CA GLU A 203 17.22 -15.75 -22.75
C GLU A 203 17.11 -14.88 -21.48
N PRO A 204 18.18 -14.16 -21.11
CA PRO A 204 18.11 -13.07 -20.16
C PRO A 204 17.12 -11.99 -20.60
N ALA A 205 16.25 -11.59 -19.68
CA ALA A 205 15.35 -10.45 -19.86
C ALA A 205 15.15 -9.71 -18.54
N GLU A 206 14.58 -8.52 -18.62
CA GLU A 206 14.15 -7.72 -17.50
C GLU A 206 12.74 -7.21 -17.76
N PHE A 207 11.85 -7.49 -16.81
CA PHE A 207 10.45 -7.08 -16.80
C PHE A 207 10.22 -6.08 -15.67
N TYR A 208 9.22 -5.21 -15.80
CA TYR A 208 8.73 -4.43 -14.67
C TYR A 208 7.87 -5.28 -13.72
N SER A 209 7.97 -5.02 -12.42
CA SER A 209 7.29 -5.78 -11.37
C SER A 209 5.92 -5.22 -10.96
N CYS A 210 5.22 -5.93 -10.10
CA CYS A 210 4.01 -5.49 -9.39
C CYS A 210 4.25 -4.26 -8.49
N GLN A 211 5.52 -3.89 -8.23
CA GLN A 211 5.90 -2.68 -7.49
C GLN A 211 6.30 -1.50 -8.40
N ALA A 212 6.20 -1.65 -9.72
CA ALA A 212 6.36 -0.56 -10.67
C ALA A 212 5.37 0.59 -10.42
N PRO A 213 5.63 1.81 -10.94
CA PRO A 213 4.59 2.83 -11.04
C PRO A 213 3.45 2.33 -11.92
N THR A 214 2.26 2.87 -11.68
CA THR A 214 1.10 2.77 -12.58
C THR A 214 1.51 3.00 -14.05
N GLY A 215 1.00 2.18 -14.96
CA GLY A 215 1.33 2.22 -16.38
C GLY A 215 2.61 1.48 -16.79
N PHE A 216 3.41 0.99 -15.85
CA PHE A 216 4.52 0.05 -16.10
C PHE A 216 4.31 -1.32 -15.42
N ARG A 217 3.32 -1.46 -14.53
CA ARG A 217 3.01 -2.73 -13.87
C ARG A 217 2.61 -3.81 -14.89
N PRO A 218 2.89 -5.09 -14.60
CA PRO A 218 2.25 -6.16 -15.34
C PRO A 218 0.72 -6.07 -15.20
N TYR A 219 -0.02 -6.48 -16.22
CA TYR A 219 -1.49 -6.48 -16.20
C TYR A 219 -2.07 -7.83 -16.66
N LEU A 220 -3.20 -8.20 -16.07
CA LEU A 220 -4.01 -9.33 -16.51
C LEU A 220 -5.11 -8.85 -17.44
N LYS A 221 -5.14 -9.44 -18.64
CA LYS A 221 -6.25 -9.33 -19.59
C LYS A 221 -7.11 -10.57 -19.47
N LEU A 222 -8.28 -10.41 -18.87
CA LEU A 222 -9.24 -11.49 -18.64
C LEU A 222 -10.37 -11.42 -19.67
N THR A 223 -10.73 -12.55 -20.25
CA THR A 223 -12.01 -12.71 -20.95
C THR A 223 -12.97 -13.42 -20.02
N LEU A 224 -13.96 -12.68 -19.54
CA LEU A 224 -14.96 -13.12 -18.57
C LEU A 224 -16.27 -13.48 -19.27
N ARG A 225 -16.99 -14.46 -18.75
CA ARG A 225 -18.41 -14.67 -19.04
C ARG A 225 -19.23 -14.68 -17.77
N ASP A 226 -20.52 -14.37 -17.88
CA ASP A 226 -21.46 -14.60 -16.80
C ASP A 226 -21.43 -16.10 -16.44
N ALA A 227 -20.99 -16.41 -15.21
CA ALA A 227 -20.90 -17.79 -14.76
C ALA A 227 -22.29 -18.42 -14.86
N ALA A 228 -22.37 -19.64 -15.39
CA ALA A 228 -23.62 -20.40 -15.38
C ALA A 228 -24.02 -20.60 -13.90
N GLN A 229 -25.01 -19.83 -13.45
CA GLN A 229 -25.17 -19.46 -12.04
C GLN A 229 -25.50 -20.67 -11.17
N LYS A 230 -24.45 -21.36 -10.71
CA LYS A 230 -24.51 -22.48 -9.79
C LYS A 230 -23.63 -22.13 -8.60
N PRO A 231 -24.19 -21.53 -7.52
CA PRO A 231 -23.47 -21.48 -6.25
C PRO A 231 -23.04 -22.90 -5.87
N SER A 232 -21.90 -23.03 -5.19
CA SER A 232 -21.37 -24.35 -4.85
C SER A 232 -22.43 -25.15 -4.10
N SER A 233 -22.72 -26.34 -4.61
CA SER A 233 -23.86 -27.16 -4.20
C SER A 233 -23.76 -27.50 -2.70
N LEU A 234 -22.54 -27.63 -2.21
CA LEU A 234 -22.16 -27.57 -0.80
C LEU A 234 -21.44 -26.24 -0.53
N ALA A 235 -21.72 -25.62 0.61
CA ALA A 235 -20.94 -24.51 1.15
C ALA A 235 -20.39 -24.90 2.51
N VAL A 236 -19.07 -24.85 2.67
CA VAL A 236 -18.45 -24.83 4.00
C VAL A 236 -18.64 -23.41 4.52
N THR A 237 -19.57 -23.24 5.44
CA THR A 237 -20.06 -21.94 5.92
C THR A 237 -19.03 -21.30 6.84
N TRP A 238 -18.53 -22.06 7.80
CA TRP A 238 -17.50 -21.64 8.76
C TRP A 238 -16.86 -22.84 9.47
N ILE A 239 -15.89 -22.59 10.36
CA ILE A 239 -15.23 -23.59 11.21
C ILE A 239 -15.04 -22.98 12.61
N GLU A 240 -15.45 -23.70 13.66
CA GLU A 240 -15.16 -23.35 15.07
C GLU A 240 -13.92 -24.07 15.59
N LYS A 241 -13.28 -23.45 16.59
CA LYS A 241 -12.38 -24.12 17.54
C LYS A 241 -13.17 -24.44 18.82
N THR A 242 -13.65 -25.69 18.96
CA THR A 242 -14.53 -26.11 20.07
C THR A 242 -13.78 -26.48 21.36
N GLY A 243 -12.45 -26.53 21.32
CA GLY A 243 -11.59 -26.82 22.46
C GLY A 243 -10.11 -26.89 22.09
N ASN A 244 -9.27 -27.37 23.01
CA ASN A 244 -7.83 -27.55 22.77
C ASN A 244 -7.60 -28.50 21.60
N GLY A 245 -7.20 -27.95 20.45
CA GLY A 245 -7.01 -28.70 19.21
C GLY A 245 -8.26 -29.33 18.58
N ARG A 246 -9.49 -28.94 18.98
CA ARG A 246 -10.72 -29.46 18.33
C ARG A 246 -11.31 -28.43 17.39
N PHE A 247 -11.57 -28.88 16.17
CA PHE A 247 -12.09 -28.04 15.10
C PHE A 247 -13.29 -28.70 14.46
N LYS A 248 -14.36 -27.93 14.26
CA LYS A 248 -15.59 -28.42 13.65
C LYS A 248 -15.98 -27.53 12.47
N ALA A 249 -16.05 -28.14 11.29
CA ALA A 249 -16.45 -27.50 10.04
C ALA A 249 -17.96 -27.67 9.82
N HIS A 250 -18.62 -26.57 9.49
CA HIS A 250 -20.06 -26.52 9.22
C HIS A 250 -20.30 -26.48 7.71
N VAL A 251 -21.13 -27.39 7.21
CA VAL A 251 -21.34 -27.63 5.77
C VAL A 251 -22.83 -27.59 5.47
N MET A 252 -23.26 -26.63 4.65
CA MET A 252 -24.66 -26.45 4.26
C MET A 252 -24.87 -26.88 2.80
N ASN A 253 -25.98 -27.56 2.51
CA ASN A 253 -26.41 -27.82 1.14
C ASN A 253 -27.15 -26.59 0.57
N ASN A 254 -26.52 -25.87 -0.35
CA ASN A 254 -27.06 -24.69 -1.02
C ASN A 254 -27.83 -25.02 -2.31
N SER A 255 -27.90 -26.29 -2.70
CA SER A 255 -28.64 -26.73 -3.89
C SER A 255 -30.12 -26.96 -3.61
N SER A 256 -30.94 -27.00 -4.66
CA SER A 256 -32.37 -27.33 -4.59
C SER A 256 -32.67 -28.83 -4.49
N THR A 257 -31.65 -29.68 -4.37
CA THR A 257 -31.75 -31.15 -4.37
C THR A 257 -31.00 -31.75 -3.20
N ALA A 258 -31.33 -32.99 -2.81
CA ALA A 258 -30.50 -33.71 -1.84
C ALA A 258 -29.12 -34.04 -2.43
N ILE A 259 -28.08 -33.91 -1.62
CA ILE A 259 -26.68 -34.23 -1.98
C ILE A 259 -26.27 -35.48 -1.19
N SER A 260 -25.70 -36.47 -1.87
CA SER A 260 -25.13 -37.70 -1.29
C SER A 260 -23.80 -38.04 -1.99
N GLY A 261 -22.96 -38.86 -1.33
CA GLY A 261 -21.66 -39.27 -1.88
C GLY A 261 -20.70 -38.09 -2.08
N TRP A 262 -20.60 -37.21 -1.07
CA TRP A 262 -19.72 -36.05 -1.09
C TRP A 262 -18.46 -36.29 -0.24
N GLU A 263 -17.34 -35.69 -0.62
CA GLU A 263 -16.06 -35.87 0.08
C GLU A 263 -15.77 -34.69 1.02
N GLY A 264 -15.37 -34.98 2.25
CA GLY A 264 -14.72 -34.04 3.16
C GLY A 264 -13.20 -34.20 3.16
N GLN A 265 -12.46 -33.11 3.30
CA GLN A 265 -11.01 -33.15 3.50
C GLN A 265 -10.55 -32.02 4.42
N TRP A 266 -9.93 -32.38 5.54
CA TRP A 266 -9.18 -31.44 6.37
C TRP A 266 -7.79 -31.19 5.79
N VAL A 267 -7.34 -29.94 5.84
CA VAL A 267 -5.98 -29.50 5.51
C VAL A 267 -5.45 -28.78 6.75
N ILE A 268 -4.39 -29.32 7.36
CA ILE A 268 -3.83 -28.83 8.62
C ILE A 268 -2.44 -28.30 8.37
N HIS A 269 -2.22 -27.00 8.58
CA HIS A 269 -0.96 -26.31 8.31
C HIS A 269 -0.44 -26.65 6.90
N GLU A 270 -1.31 -26.41 5.89
CA GLU A 270 -1.07 -26.65 4.46
C GLU A 270 -0.89 -28.13 4.05
N LYS A 271 -0.87 -29.08 5.00
CA LYS A 271 -0.78 -30.51 4.71
C LYS A 271 -2.17 -31.10 4.46
N PRO A 272 -2.49 -31.58 3.24
CA PRO A 272 -3.77 -32.21 2.97
C PRO A 272 -3.89 -33.54 3.73
N GLY A 273 -4.94 -33.68 4.53
CA GLY A 273 -5.31 -34.95 5.15
C GLY A 273 -5.95 -35.92 4.17
N ILE A 274 -6.37 -37.07 4.68
CA ILE A 274 -7.13 -38.08 3.93
C ILE A 274 -8.48 -37.48 3.51
N ARG A 275 -8.95 -37.83 2.30
CA ARG A 275 -10.32 -37.54 1.87
C ARG A 275 -11.25 -38.61 2.42
N THR A 276 -12.34 -38.19 3.04
CA THR A 276 -13.34 -39.07 3.63
C THR A 276 -14.65 -38.90 2.87
N GLU A 277 -15.19 -39.98 2.32
CA GLU A 277 -16.56 -39.98 1.81
C GLU A 277 -17.53 -39.83 3.00
N ILE A 278 -18.42 -38.84 2.93
CA ILE A 278 -19.42 -38.59 3.95
C ILE A 278 -20.73 -39.30 3.50
N PRO A 279 -21.14 -40.39 4.19
CA PRO A 279 -22.29 -41.19 3.76
C PRO A 279 -23.62 -40.48 3.98
N GLN A 280 -23.64 -39.41 4.79
CA GLN A 280 -24.84 -38.68 5.13
C GLN A 280 -25.33 -37.84 3.94
N SER A 281 -26.55 -38.15 3.47
CA SER A 281 -27.24 -37.29 2.53
C SER A 281 -27.72 -36.00 3.21
N LEU A 282 -27.45 -34.85 2.59
CA LEU A 282 -27.93 -33.54 3.03
C LEU A 282 -29.11 -33.10 2.18
N ALA A 283 -30.25 -32.83 2.81
CA ALA A 283 -31.40 -32.19 2.15
C ALA A 283 -31.10 -30.72 1.82
N PRO A 284 -31.84 -30.07 0.90
CA PRO A 284 -31.71 -28.63 0.64
C PRO A 284 -31.79 -27.79 1.92
N GLY A 285 -30.82 -26.91 2.14
CA GLY A 285 -30.71 -26.09 3.36
C GLY A 285 -30.35 -26.85 4.64
N ALA A 286 -30.09 -28.16 4.59
CA ALA A 286 -29.61 -28.92 5.75
C ALA A 286 -28.12 -28.69 5.99
N GLU A 287 -27.72 -28.74 7.26
CA GLU A 287 -26.36 -28.55 7.73
C GLU A 287 -25.76 -29.87 8.26
N TRP A 288 -24.46 -30.06 8.05
CA TRP A 288 -23.63 -31.12 8.62
C TRP A 288 -22.46 -30.51 9.37
N THR A 289 -22.01 -31.19 10.42
CA THR A 289 -20.80 -30.82 11.14
C THR A 289 -19.76 -31.93 11.08
N GLU A 290 -18.63 -31.67 10.43
CA GLU A 290 -17.46 -32.56 10.45
C GLU A 290 -16.51 -32.09 11.55
N GLU A 291 -15.89 -32.99 12.32
CA GLU A 291 -15.00 -32.65 13.44
C GLU A 291 -13.63 -33.33 13.32
N ILE A 292 -12.56 -32.61 13.68
CA ILE A 292 -11.20 -33.15 13.77
C ILE A 292 -10.52 -32.73 15.06
N GLN A 293 -9.72 -33.65 15.62
CA GLN A 293 -8.71 -33.35 16.62
C GLN A 293 -7.38 -33.12 15.89
N ALA A 294 -6.92 -31.88 15.83
CA ALA A 294 -5.65 -31.47 15.24
C ALA A 294 -4.82 -30.72 16.29
N SER A 295 -3.51 -30.61 16.08
CA SER A 295 -2.70 -29.75 16.97
C SER A 295 -2.99 -28.27 16.69
N ASP A 296 -3.03 -27.44 17.73
CA ASP A 296 -3.15 -25.99 17.62
C ASP A 296 -1.83 -25.24 17.89
N ASP A 297 -0.73 -25.97 18.08
CA ASP A 297 0.62 -25.41 18.24
C ASP A 297 1.27 -24.95 16.92
N GLY A 298 0.77 -25.43 15.78
CA GLY A 298 1.25 -25.06 14.46
C GLY A 298 0.82 -23.66 14.01
N ASN A 299 1.72 -22.99 13.29
CA ASN A 299 1.56 -21.61 12.85
C ASN A 299 1.06 -21.51 11.40
N GLY A 300 0.07 -22.32 11.04
CA GLY A 300 -0.55 -22.28 9.73
C GLY A 300 -2.05 -22.56 9.81
N PRO A 301 -2.79 -22.27 8.74
CA PRO A 301 -4.24 -22.39 8.76
C PRO A 301 -4.74 -23.82 8.95
N ILE A 302 -5.96 -23.94 9.45
CA ILE A 302 -6.75 -25.16 9.40
C ILE A 302 -7.95 -24.90 8.50
N ARG A 303 -8.10 -25.73 7.47
CA ARG A 303 -9.07 -25.59 6.40
C ARG A 303 -9.84 -26.88 6.23
N PHE A 304 -11.12 -26.78 5.92
CA PHE A 304 -11.95 -27.91 5.52
C PHE A 304 -12.47 -27.68 4.10
N VAL A 305 -12.35 -28.68 3.24
CA VAL A 305 -12.80 -28.65 1.84
C VAL A 305 -13.87 -29.73 1.65
N ALA A 306 -15.08 -29.31 1.28
CA ALA A 306 -16.17 -30.19 0.86
C ALA A 306 -16.21 -30.25 -0.68
N ARG A 307 -16.38 -31.45 -1.26
CA ARG A 307 -16.41 -31.68 -2.71
C ARG A 307 -17.59 -32.56 -3.14
N TRP A 308 -18.21 -32.24 -4.27
CA TRP A 308 -19.28 -33.06 -4.86
C TRP A 308 -19.38 -32.81 -6.37
N ASN A 309 -19.36 -33.86 -7.21
CA ASN A 309 -19.50 -33.74 -8.67
C ASN A 309 -18.58 -32.71 -9.34
N GLY A 310 -17.34 -32.58 -8.88
CA GLY A 310 -16.34 -31.62 -9.38
C GLY A 310 -16.49 -30.18 -8.86
N ASP A 311 -17.60 -29.89 -8.17
CA ASP A 311 -17.85 -28.66 -7.42
C ASP A 311 -17.19 -28.76 -6.03
N SER A 312 -16.71 -27.65 -5.48
CA SER A 312 -16.15 -27.64 -4.13
C SER A 312 -16.23 -26.30 -3.42
N SER A 313 -16.23 -26.35 -2.09
CA SER A 313 -16.17 -25.20 -1.21
C SER A 313 -15.20 -25.47 -0.07
N ALA A 314 -14.52 -24.43 0.40
CA ALA A 314 -13.70 -24.49 1.60
C ALA A 314 -13.93 -23.29 2.52
N ALA A 315 -13.77 -23.51 3.81
CA ALA A 315 -13.56 -22.47 4.81
C ALA A 315 -12.21 -22.71 5.48
N GLU A 316 -11.64 -21.64 6.03
CA GLU A 316 -10.33 -21.63 6.67
C GLU A 316 -10.38 -20.83 7.96
N ILE A 317 -9.60 -21.26 8.95
CA ILE A 317 -9.33 -20.51 10.17
C ILE A 317 -7.84 -20.45 10.42
N GLU A 318 -7.44 -19.42 11.15
CA GLU A 318 -6.12 -19.33 11.78
C GLU A 318 -6.30 -19.65 13.27
N PRO A 319 -5.96 -20.85 13.77
CA PRO A 319 -6.31 -21.32 15.13
C PRO A 319 -5.71 -20.53 16.30
N ASN A 320 -4.75 -19.67 15.97
CA ASN A 320 -4.00 -18.77 16.85
C ASN A 320 -4.22 -17.29 16.49
N GLY A 321 -5.15 -17.00 15.58
CA GLY A 321 -5.56 -15.64 15.23
C GLY A 321 -6.35 -14.98 16.35
N ALA A 322 -6.51 -13.66 16.26
CA ALA A 322 -7.38 -12.93 17.16
C ALA A 322 -8.86 -13.21 16.82
N PRO A 323 -9.71 -13.55 17.81
CA PRO A 323 -11.13 -13.81 17.56
C PRO A 323 -11.91 -12.51 17.26
N ILE A 324 -12.70 -12.53 16.19
CA ILE A 324 -13.64 -11.45 15.83
C ILE A 324 -15.02 -12.05 15.55
N THR A 325 -16.07 -11.40 16.05
CA THR A 325 -17.46 -11.69 15.68
C THR A 325 -17.91 -10.75 14.58
N VAL A 326 -18.54 -11.30 13.55
CA VAL A 326 -18.95 -10.53 12.37
C VAL A 326 -20.46 -10.71 12.18
N ALA A 327 -21.21 -9.63 12.33
CA ALA A 327 -22.64 -9.62 12.11
C ALA A 327 -22.95 -9.38 10.62
N GLY A 328 -23.84 -10.18 10.05
CA GLY A 328 -24.33 -10.03 8.68
C GLY A 328 -24.15 -11.28 7.84
N ASP A 329 -23.83 -11.08 6.56
CA ASP A 329 -23.66 -12.13 5.56
C ASP A 329 -22.34 -12.89 5.75
N PRO A 330 -22.36 -14.22 6.01
CA PRO A 330 -21.15 -15.02 6.16
C PRO A 330 -20.23 -15.01 4.94
N ALA A 331 -20.75 -14.83 3.73
CA ALA A 331 -19.94 -14.74 2.52
C ALA A 331 -19.08 -13.46 2.52
N LYS A 332 -19.69 -12.30 2.83
CA LYS A 332 -18.95 -11.04 2.99
C LYS A 332 -17.93 -11.10 4.11
N ALA A 333 -18.28 -11.74 5.22
CA ALA A 333 -17.36 -11.97 6.34
C ALA A 333 -16.14 -12.77 5.89
N LYS A 334 -16.35 -13.88 5.19
CA LYS A 334 -15.30 -14.72 4.63
C LYS A 334 -14.40 -13.95 3.65
N ASP A 335 -14.97 -13.16 2.75
CA ASP A 335 -14.18 -12.41 1.76
C ASP A 335 -13.33 -11.30 2.42
N ALA A 336 -13.87 -10.58 3.40
CA ALA A 336 -13.11 -9.56 4.16
C ALA A 336 -12.04 -10.19 5.09
N LEU A 337 -12.31 -11.37 5.66
CA LEU A 337 -11.32 -12.15 6.42
C LEU A 337 -10.21 -12.69 5.51
N ASN A 338 -10.55 -13.16 4.31
CA ASN A 338 -9.60 -13.62 3.31
C ASN A 338 -8.71 -12.46 2.82
N ASP A 339 -9.29 -11.29 2.56
CA ASP A 339 -8.53 -10.07 2.25
C ASP A 339 -7.52 -9.76 3.37
N LEU A 340 -7.93 -9.80 4.63
CA LEU A 340 -7.02 -9.54 5.74
C LEU A 340 -5.94 -10.62 5.91
N ASN A 341 -6.30 -11.90 5.92
CA ASN A 341 -5.38 -13.02 6.19
C ASN A 341 -4.45 -13.35 5.00
N HIS A 342 -4.88 -13.11 3.75
CA HIS A 342 -4.10 -13.44 2.54
C HIS A 342 -3.54 -12.23 1.79
N VAL A 343 -4.14 -11.03 1.91
CA VAL A 343 -3.64 -9.81 1.26
C VAL A 343 -3.04 -8.86 2.29
N VAL A 344 -3.84 -8.29 3.18
CA VAL A 344 -3.39 -7.17 4.02
C VAL A 344 -2.27 -7.59 4.97
N PHE A 345 -2.47 -8.61 5.82
CA PHE A 345 -1.40 -9.03 6.72
C PHE A 345 -0.18 -9.55 5.96
N PRO A 346 -0.27 -10.42 4.93
CA PRO A 346 0.93 -10.88 4.23
C PRO A 346 1.68 -9.80 3.46
N PHE A 347 0.99 -8.85 2.82
CA PHE A 347 1.63 -7.89 1.92
C PHE A 347 2.01 -6.56 2.57
N SER A 348 1.48 -6.26 3.76
CA SER A 348 2.03 -5.22 4.63
C SER A 348 3.50 -5.51 4.90
N ARG A 349 4.42 -4.71 4.34
CA ARG A 349 5.87 -4.96 4.27
C ARG A 349 6.54 -5.31 5.59
N PHE A 350 5.90 -4.93 6.69
CA PHE A 350 6.38 -5.05 8.04
C PHE A 350 5.91 -6.32 8.77
N SER A 351 4.83 -6.96 8.32
CA SER A 351 4.18 -8.10 8.99
C SER A 351 5.10 -9.28 9.32
N PHE A 352 6.16 -9.46 8.53
CA PHE A 352 7.14 -10.53 8.69
C PHE A 352 8.52 -10.07 9.19
N ALA A 353 8.77 -8.77 9.25
CA ALA A 353 10.13 -8.22 9.35
C ALA A 353 10.36 -7.24 10.52
N LEU A 354 9.32 -6.91 11.29
CA LEU A 354 9.47 -6.10 12.51
C LEU A 354 10.33 -6.80 13.56
N ASN A 355 11.24 -6.04 14.18
CA ASN A 355 12.02 -6.53 15.31
C ASN A 355 11.11 -6.78 16.52
N GLY A 356 11.24 -7.95 17.16
CA GLY A 356 10.38 -8.39 18.26
C GLY A 356 9.09 -9.13 17.87
N VAL A 357 8.69 -9.15 16.59
CA VAL A 357 7.55 -9.98 16.14
C VAL A 357 7.93 -11.46 16.18
N THR A 358 7.11 -12.24 16.89
CA THR A 358 7.31 -13.69 17.09
C THR A 358 6.18 -14.55 16.52
N LYS A 359 5.04 -13.94 16.17
CA LYS A 359 3.86 -14.59 15.57
C LYS A 359 3.31 -13.73 14.44
N ARG A 360 2.55 -14.31 13.51
CA ARG A 360 1.81 -13.54 12.50
C ARG A 360 0.50 -13.04 13.10
N VAL A 361 0.13 -11.79 12.81
CA VAL A 361 -1.24 -11.33 13.06
C VAL A 361 -2.15 -12.00 12.05
N ARG A 362 -3.25 -12.53 12.57
CA ARG A 362 -4.32 -13.22 11.84
C ARG A 362 -5.63 -12.99 12.55
N ILE A 363 -6.72 -13.15 11.83
CA ILE A 363 -8.06 -13.19 12.41
C ILE A 363 -8.53 -14.64 12.41
N GLN A 364 -8.93 -15.13 13.57
CA GLN A 364 -9.64 -16.40 13.71
C GLN A 364 -11.03 -16.24 13.09
N ALA A 365 -11.51 -17.27 12.38
CA ALA A 365 -12.78 -17.20 11.65
C ALA A 365 -13.99 -16.90 12.56
N PHE A 366 -15.08 -16.50 11.91
CA PHE A 366 -16.36 -16.11 12.51
C PHE A 366 -16.79 -17.01 13.69
N GLU A 367 -16.90 -16.42 14.87
CA GLU A 367 -17.69 -16.96 15.98
C GLU A 367 -19.06 -16.25 16.04
N PRO A 368 -20.19 -16.98 16.04
CA PRO A 368 -21.52 -16.38 16.18
C PRO A 368 -21.77 -15.62 17.50
N GLN A 369 -20.92 -15.81 18.52
CA GLN A 369 -21.13 -15.31 19.88
C GLN A 369 -19.83 -14.81 20.53
N GLY A 370 -19.42 -13.57 20.23
CA GLY A 370 -18.20 -12.96 20.79
C GLY A 370 -18.28 -11.44 20.99
N LYS A 371 -17.21 -10.86 21.55
CA LYS A 371 -17.21 -9.55 22.23
C LYS A 371 -17.22 -8.28 21.37
N ALA A 372 -17.09 -8.39 20.05
CA ALA A 372 -17.13 -7.25 19.15
C ALA A 372 -17.95 -7.62 17.91
N GLN A 373 -19.16 -7.07 17.77
CA GLN A 373 -19.97 -7.26 16.55
C GLN A 373 -19.53 -6.26 15.48
N VAL A 374 -18.77 -6.71 14.50
CA VAL A 374 -18.46 -5.93 13.30
C VAL A 374 -19.58 -6.10 12.29
N VAL A 375 -20.22 -5.01 11.85
CA VAL A 375 -21.20 -5.05 10.76
C VAL A 375 -20.49 -4.79 9.44
N LEU A 376 -20.58 -5.74 8.50
CA LEU A 376 -19.98 -5.60 7.17
C LEU A 376 -20.99 -5.08 6.15
N THR A 377 -20.52 -4.15 5.35
CA THR A 377 -21.26 -3.45 4.30
C THR A 377 -21.17 -4.18 2.96
N GLY A 378 -20.03 -4.84 2.69
CA GLY A 378 -19.63 -5.31 1.37
C GLY A 378 -18.75 -4.32 0.59
N ASP A 379 -18.48 -3.12 1.14
CA ASP A 379 -17.38 -2.28 0.65
C ASP A 379 -16.08 -2.72 1.31
N ARG A 380 -15.14 -3.23 0.49
CA ARG A 380 -13.89 -3.84 0.96
C ARG A 380 -13.08 -2.94 1.88
N ASN A 381 -13.03 -1.63 1.61
CA ASN A 381 -12.28 -0.69 2.44
C ASN A 381 -12.97 -0.45 3.78
N THR A 382 -14.27 -0.15 3.78
CA THR A 382 -15.08 0.02 5.00
C THR A 382 -15.04 -1.22 5.89
N ASP A 383 -15.15 -2.40 5.29
CA ASP A 383 -15.16 -3.68 5.98
C ASP A 383 -13.78 -4.00 6.59
N ARG A 384 -12.69 -3.75 5.85
CA ARG A 384 -11.31 -3.82 6.34
C ARG A 384 -11.09 -2.89 7.54
N LEU A 385 -11.53 -1.64 7.46
CA LEU A 385 -11.42 -0.66 8.55
C LEU A 385 -12.16 -1.10 9.80
N ALA A 386 -13.36 -1.67 9.64
CA ALA A 386 -14.18 -2.13 10.76
C ALA A 386 -13.57 -3.36 11.46
N LEU A 387 -13.02 -4.31 10.70
CA LEU A 387 -12.31 -5.48 11.23
C LEU A 387 -10.98 -5.10 11.91
N LEU A 388 -10.16 -4.24 11.31
CA LEU A 388 -8.94 -3.73 11.96
C LEU A 388 -9.28 -2.96 13.25
N SER A 389 -10.36 -2.19 13.26
CA SER A 389 -10.84 -1.50 14.47
C SER A 389 -11.24 -2.46 15.58
N ALA A 390 -11.84 -3.61 15.24
CA ALA A 390 -12.18 -4.66 16.20
C ALA A 390 -10.95 -5.38 16.77
N LEU A 391 -9.83 -5.42 16.04
CA LEU A 391 -8.52 -5.85 16.56
C LEU A 391 -7.87 -4.84 17.51
N GLY A 392 -8.55 -3.74 17.84
CA GLY A 392 -8.04 -2.71 18.74
C GLY A 392 -7.12 -1.69 18.08
N LEU A 393 -6.87 -1.79 16.77
CA LEU A 393 -6.25 -0.71 16.02
C LEU A 393 -7.21 0.46 15.94
N LYS A 394 -6.94 1.50 16.73
CA LYS A 394 -7.74 2.72 16.66
C LYS A 394 -7.42 3.44 15.35
N PRO A 395 -8.42 3.71 14.49
CA PRO A 395 -8.22 4.63 13.38
C PRO A 395 -7.62 5.93 13.93
N SER A 396 -6.54 6.42 13.32
CA SER A 396 -5.93 7.68 13.72
C SER A 396 -6.99 8.77 13.61
N LYS A 397 -7.48 9.30 14.74
CA LYS A 397 -8.40 10.45 14.78
C LYS A 397 -7.70 11.77 14.40
N SER A 398 -6.63 11.72 13.61
CA SER A 398 -6.11 12.88 12.89
C SER A 398 -7.25 13.45 12.03
N THR A 399 -7.54 14.72 12.26
CA THR A 399 -8.74 15.41 11.80
C THR A 399 -8.70 15.69 10.30
N GLY A 400 -9.04 14.68 9.50
CA GLY A 400 -9.10 14.74 8.04
C GLY A 400 -7.81 14.29 7.35
N ASP A 401 -7.98 13.56 6.26
CA ASP A 401 -7.10 13.45 5.08
C ASP A 401 -5.59 13.29 5.31
N ALA A 402 -5.19 12.56 6.35
CA ALA A 402 -3.80 12.13 6.58
C ALA A 402 -3.37 11.08 5.54
N THR A 403 -3.18 11.50 4.29
CA THR A 403 -2.72 10.76 3.09
C THR A 403 -1.37 10.07 3.25
N TYR A 404 -0.70 10.22 4.40
CA TYR A 404 0.63 9.68 4.66
C TYR A 404 0.67 8.98 6.03
N ALA A 405 0.64 7.65 5.93
CA ALA A 405 0.80 6.65 6.99
C ALA A 405 -0.33 6.53 8.04
N GLY A 406 -1.09 5.44 7.88
CA GLY A 406 -2.01 4.91 8.89
C GLY A 406 -3.33 4.47 8.28
N ILE A 407 -4.18 3.91 9.14
CA ILE A 407 -5.44 3.26 8.79
C ILE A 407 -6.44 4.19 8.07
N LEU A 408 -6.33 5.51 8.19
CA LEU A 408 -7.24 6.47 7.54
C LEU A 408 -6.59 7.35 6.46
N GLY A 409 -5.54 6.85 5.82
CA GLY A 409 -4.98 7.44 4.61
C GLY A 409 -3.85 6.62 4.03
N GLU A 410 -4.24 5.61 3.23
CA GLU A 410 -3.38 5.09 2.15
C GLU A 410 -2.11 4.31 2.58
N GLY A 411 -2.14 3.71 3.78
CA GLY A 411 -1.05 3.01 4.45
C GLY A 411 -0.10 2.13 3.60
N ASP A 412 1.18 2.17 4.03
CA ASP A 412 2.40 1.66 3.36
C ASP A 412 2.48 2.03 1.86
N THR A 413 2.65 3.32 1.55
CA THR A 413 2.63 3.82 0.17
C THR A 413 3.72 3.17 -0.70
N ARG A 414 3.29 2.41 -1.71
CA ARG A 414 4.16 1.54 -2.51
C ARG A 414 4.77 2.29 -3.68
N PHE A 415 5.74 3.16 -3.37
CA PHE A 415 6.89 3.39 -4.25
C PHE A 415 8.17 3.71 -3.46
N GLU A 416 8.41 2.96 -2.37
CA GLU A 416 9.70 3.02 -1.65
C GLU A 416 10.86 2.31 -2.39
N GLY A 417 10.65 1.75 -3.59
CA GLY A 417 11.73 1.11 -4.36
C GLY A 417 12.90 2.06 -4.66
N LEU A 418 12.61 3.34 -4.88
CA LEU A 418 13.62 4.42 -5.02
C LEU A 418 13.97 5.13 -3.71
N VAL A 419 13.28 4.83 -2.60
CA VAL A 419 13.51 5.47 -1.29
C VAL A 419 14.22 4.47 -0.38
N PRO A 420 15.54 4.62 -0.12
CA PRO A 420 16.28 3.70 0.75
C PRO A 420 15.58 3.52 2.10
N SER A 421 15.40 2.27 2.56
CA SER A 421 14.60 1.96 3.76
C SER A 421 15.08 2.58 5.08
N SER A 422 16.23 3.26 5.07
CA SER A 422 16.78 4.08 6.16
C SER A 422 16.19 5.49 6.21
N ILE A 423 15.65 5.98 5.09
CA ILE A 423 14.88 7.24 5.03
C ILE A 423 13.45 6.89 5.42
N CYS A 424 12.96 7.49 6.50
CA CYS A 424 11.54 7.39 6.81
C CYS A 424 10.76 8.25 5.80
N LEU A 425 9.69 7.70 5.22
CA LEU A 425 8.73 8.50 4.48
C LEU A 425 8.28 9.68 5.35
N PRO A 426 8.15 10.89 4.79
CA PRO A 426 7.52 11.99 5.49
C PRO A 426 6.04 11.66 5.66
N SER A 427 5.58 11.87 6.88
CA SER A 427 4.18 11.78 7.31
C SER A 427 3.39 13.06 7.05
N GLU A 428 4.10 14.12 6.69
CA GLU A 428 3.54 15.42 6.36
C GLU A 428 3.46 15.49 4.84
N PRO A 429 2.38 16.05 4.28
CA PRO A 429 2.19 16.08 2.86
C PRO A 429 2.97 17.30 2.33
N ILE A 430 4.14 17.03 1.75
CA ILE A 430 5.20 18.03 1.54
C ILE A 430 5.74 18.02 0.11
N SER A 431 6.23 19.18 -0.32
CA SER A 431 7.14 19.27 -1.45
C SER A 431 8.47 18.62 -1.06
N SER A 432 8.77 17.48 -1.66
CA SER A 432 10.07 16.82 -1.60
C SER A 432 10.39 16.34 -3.02
N PRO A 433 11.54 16.72 -3.61
CA PRO A 433 11.86 16.35 -4.99
C PRO A 433 11.83 14.84 -5.21
N ILE A 434 12.31 14.05 -4.24
CA ILE A 434 12.23 12.59 -4.28
C ILE A 434 10.77 12.16 -4.41
N ILE A 435 9.87 12.68 -3.58
CA ILE A 435 8.45 12.31 -3.53
C ILE A 435 7.66 12.78 -4.75
N GLN A 436 8.02 13.95 -5.29
CA GLN A 436 7.45 14.47 -6.52
C GLN A 436 7.92 13.67 -7.75
N THR A 437 9.16 13.13 -7.74
CA THR A 437 9.60 12.20 -8.80
C THR A 437 9.06 10.79 -8.64
N THR A 438 8.73 10.37 -7.43
CA THR A 438 8.28 9.00 -7.14
C THR A 438 6.77 8.79 -7.15
N HIS A 439 5.98 9.83 -6.85
CA HIS A 439 4.53 9.76 -6.63
C HIS A 439 4.12 8.53 -5.81
N PRO A 440 4.44 8.49 -4.49
CA PRO A 440 4.17 7.33 -3.66
C PRO A 440 2.68 6.97 -3.65
N GLU A 441 2.34 5.84 -4.28
CA GLU A 441 0.95 5.44 -4.48
C GLU A 441 0.35 4.79 -3.22
N PRO A 442 -0.96 4.98 -2.97
CA PRO A 442 -1.69 4.21 -1.98
C PRO A 442 -1.51 2.71 -2.16
N SER A 443 -1.12 2.00 -1.09
CA SER A 443 -1.23 0.53 -1.09
C SER A 443 -2.36 0.03 -0.21
N PHE A 444 -2.94 0.86 0.66
CA PHE A 444 -4.01 0.44 1.60
C PHE A 444 -3.60 -0.73 2.53
N LEU A 445 -2.29 -0.97 2.69
CA LEU A 445 -1.73 -1.98 3.59
C LEU A 445 -1.42 -1.34 4.95
N LEU A 446 -0.92 -2.14 5.89
CA LEU A 446 -0.63 -1.69 7.26
C LEU A 446 0.76 -1.06 7.33
N SER A 447 0.85 0.11 7.98
CA SER A 447 2.14 0.73 8.28
C SER A 447 2.94 -0.12 9.28
N ALA A 448 4.25 0.14 9.40
CA ALA A 448 5.09 -0.53 10.40
C ALA A 448 4.57 -0.35 11.83
N ARG A 449 3.92 0.80 12.10
CA ARG A 449 3.25 1.09 13.36
C ARG A 449 2.02 0.22 13.58
N ASP A 450 1.14 0.11 12.60
CA ASP A 450 -0.11 -0.65 12.72
C ASP A 450 0.20 -2.14 12.94
N VAL A 451 1.18 -2.67 12.21
CA VAL A 451 1.71 -4.03 12.43
C VAL A 451 2.28 -4.17 13.84
N GLY A 452 3.07 -3.21 14.33
CA GLY A 452 3.64 -3.26 15.68
C GLY A 452 2.57 -3.26 16.77
N GLN A 453 1.54 -2.42 16.61
CA GLN A 453 0.39 -2.35 17.53
C GLN A 453 -0.43 -3.65 17.55
N LEU A 454 -0.75 -4.23 16.38
CA LEU A 454 -1.45 -5.51 16.29
C LEU A 454 -0.69 -6.67 16.93
N ASN A 455 0.65 -6.65 16.86
CA ASN A 455 1.51 -7.64 17.50
C ASN A 455 1.70 -7.40 19.01
N GLY A 456 1.06 -6.37 19.59
CA GLY A 456 1.25 -5.99 20.98
C GLY A 456 2.68 -5.59 21.33
N LEU A 457 3.47 -5.15 20.34
CA LEU A 457 4.82 -4.67 20.60
C LEU A 457 4.74 -3.42 21.49
N PRO A 458 5.66 -3.26 22.46
CA PRO A 458 5.80 -2.00 23.15
C PRO A 458 6.17 -0.91 22.13
N SER A 459 5.78 0.33 22.43
CA SER A 459 6.14 1.52 21.66
C SER A 459 7.66 1.69 21.63
N ALA A 460 8.31 1.02 20.67
CA ALA A 460 9.74 1.04 20.47
C ALA A 460 10.17 2.44 20.04
N LYS A 461 11.41 2.84 20.34
CA LYS A 461 11.98 4.12 19.90
C LYS A 461 13.43 3.92 19.50
N PRO A 462 13.95 4.70 18.53
CA PRO A 462 15.38 4.75 18.24
C PRO A 462 16.13 5.25 19.49
N THR A 463 17.31 4.67 19.76
CA THR A 463 18.17 5.13 20.86
C THR A 463 18.70 6.54 20.60
N ILE A 464 19.01 6.84 19.34
CA ILE A 464 19.39 8.16 18.84
C ILE A 464 18.46 8.53 17.70
N VAL A 465 18.01 9.78 17.68
CA VAL A 465 17.32 10.39 16.54
C VAL A 465 18.14 11.55 16.01
N LEU A 466 18.45 11.50 14.72
CA LEU A 466 19.05 12.57 13.96
C LEU A 466 17.94 13.32 13.23
N LEU A 467 17.51 14.46 13.76
CA LEU A 467 16.56 15.33 13.05
C LEU A 467 17.29 16.14 11.99
N ARG A 468 16.78 16.14 10.76
CA ARG A 468 17.22 17.05 9.69
C ARG A 468 16.14 18.14 9.53
N PRO A 469 16.31 19.33 10.12
CA PRO A 469 15.43 20.47 9.87
C PRO A 469 15.69 21.01 8.46
N VAL A 470 14.72 20.83 7.57
CA VAL A 470 14.84 21.07 6.12
C VAL A 470 13.77 22.02 5.59
N ASP A 471 14.06 22.67 4.47
CA ASP A 471 13.10 23.49 3.72
C ASP A 471 12.18 22.64 2.82
N SER A 472 11.29 23.30 2.06
CA SER A 472 10.38 22.70 1.06
C SER A 472 11.05 22.05 -0.16
N ARG A 473 12.38 21.91 -0.15
CA ARG A 473 13.20 21.23 -1.17
C ARG A 473 14.05 20.10 -0.56
N GLY A 474 14.09 19.97 0.77
CA GLY A 474 14.92 19.01 1.50
C GLY A 474 16.29 19.54 1.92
N GLU A 475 16.59 20.82 1.69
CA GLU A 475 17.87 21.46 2.03
C GLU A 475 17.93 21.79 3.53
N PRO A 476 19.04 21.47 4.25
CA PRO A 476 19.12 21.66 5.68
C PRO A 476 19.35 23.13 6.08
N PHE A 477 18.68 23.57 7.15
CA PHE A 477 18.86 24.91 7.72
C PHE A 477 20.14 25.03 8.57
N ILE A 478 21.31 24.86 7.95
CA ILE A 478 22.62 24.96 8.63
C ILE A 478 22.77 26.31 9.35
N GLY A 479 23.23 26.25 10.60
CA GLY A 479 23.40 27.43 11.48
C GLY A 479 22.12 27.96 12.12
N ALA A 480 20.94 27.39 11.82
CA ALA A 480 19.72 27.67 12.58
C ALA A 480 19.81 27.04 14.00
N ASN A 481 18.99 27.54 14.92
CA ASN A 481 18.83 26.96 16.26
C ASN A 481 17.52 26.17 16.32
N LEU A 482 17.60 24.86 16.53
CA LEU A 482 16.45 24.01 16.78
C LEU A 482 16.22 23.88 18.30
N THR A 483 15.00 24.16 18.75
CA THR A 483 14.49 23.91 20.10
C THR A 483 13.40 22.86 20.03
N ILE A 484 13.43 21.88 20.94
CA ILE A 484 12.52 20.72 20.96
C ILE A 484 11.81 20.70 22.32
N THR A 485 10.47 20.67 22.34
CA THR A 485 9.65 20.57 23.57
C THR A 485 8.62 19.43 23.53
N ASP A 486 8.25 18.89 24.70
CA ASP A 486 7.31 17.77 24.87
C ASP A 486 5.83 18.24 24.84
N GLY A 487 5.47 18.90 23.74
CA GLY A 487 4.21 19.64 23.59
C GLY A 487 4.26 21.05 24.19
N HIS A 488 3.14 21.50 24.77
CA HIS A 488 3.01 22.85 25.36
C HIS A 488 3.83 23.06 26.65
N ASP A 489 4.24 21.97 27.31
CA ASP A 489 5.01 22.05 28.56
C ASP A 489 6.51 22.11 28.25
N ALA A 490 7.19 23.19 28.67
CA ALA A 490 8.61 23.45 28.39
C ALA A 490 9.61 22.56 29.17
N VAL A 491 9.19 21.34 29.56
CA VAL A 491 9.91 20.43 30.47
C VAL A 491 11.13 19.80 29.81
N TYR A 492 11.12 19.66 28.48
CA TYR A 492 12.30 19.35 27.69
C TYR A 492 12.64 20.60 26.87
N MET A 493 13.85 21.13 27.03
CA MET A 493 14.41 22.18 26.16
C MET A 493 15.84 21.82 25.80
N ASN A 494 16.00 21.21 24.64
CA ASN A 494 17.30 20.97 24.02
C ASN A 494 17.45 21.96 22.86
N ARG A 495 18.23 23.03 23.06
CA ARG A 495 18.56 24.02 22.02
C ARG A 495 19.87 23.61 21.35
N GLN A 496 19.82 23.20 20.09
CA GLN A 496 20.99 22.81 19.31
C GLN A 496 21.12 23.68 18.06
N ALA A 497 22.35 24.12 17.76
CA ALA A 497 22.67 24.63 16.44
C ALA A 497 22.67 23.47 15.43
N VAL A 498 22.05 23.66 14.28
CA VAL A 498 22.09 22.73 13.14
C VAL A 498 23.51 22.75 12.57
N LYS A 499 24.26 21.68 12.81
CA LYS A 499 25.65 21.52 12.34
C LYS A 499 25.67 20.75 11.03
N ASP A 500 26.63 21.06 10.17
CA ASP A 500 27.03 20.24 9.01
C ASP A 500 27.17 18.75 9.43
N PRO A 501 26.52 17.76 8.77
CA PRO A 501 25.81 17.78 7.48
C PRO A 501 24.31 18.17 7.52
N GLY A 502 23.90 19.01 8.47
CA GLY A 502 22.54 19.53 8.58
C GLY A 502 21.65 18.88 9.65
N VAL A 503 22.23 18.20 10.64
CA VAL A 503 21.48 17.37 11.62
C VAL A 503 21.59 17.85 13.07
N CYS A 504 20.56 17.56 13.86
CA CYS A 504 20.52 17.71 15.32
C CYS A 504 20.30 16.35 16.00
N GLU A 505 21.02 16.07 17.09
CA GLU A 505 21.03 14.76 17.76
C GLU A 505 20.15 14.77 19.03
N ILE A 506 19.16 13.90 19.08
CA ILE A 506 18.33 13.62 20.27
C ILE A 506 18.73 12.25 20.83
N LYS A 507 19.32 12.26 22.04
CA LYS A 507 19.68 11.04 22.81
C LYS A 507 18.62 10.62 23.83
N THR A 508 17.63 11.47 24.10
CA THR A 508 16.55 11.18 25.04
C THR A 508 15.26 11.70 24.45
N LEU A 509 14.44 10.79 23.93
CA LEU A 509 13.10 11.12 23.47
C LEU A 509 12.18 11.17 24.69
N PRO A 510 11.40 12.25 24.89
CA PRO A 510 10.36 12.26 25.91
C PRO A 510 9.20 11.32 25.51
N GLY A 511 8.05 11.41 26.19
CA GLY A 511 7.00 10.37 26.23
C GLY A 511 6.28 10.06 24.91
N GLU A 512 5.03 9.60 24.97
CA GLU A 512 4.23 9.31 23.76
C GLU A 512 3.56 10.56 23.14
N LYS A 513 3.88 11.76 23.65
CA LYS A 513 3.36 13.03 23.14
C LYS A 513 4.10 13.45 21.85
N PRO A 514 3.42 14.12 20.90
CA PRO A 514 4.09 14.80 19.79
C PRO A 514 5.11 15.83 20.30
N LEU A 515 6.28 15.90 19.66
CA LEU A 515 7.27 16.92 19.96
C LEU A 515 6.91 18.19 19.19
N LEU A 516 6.89 19.34 19.86
CA LEU A 516 6.87 20.63 19.20
C LEU A 516 8.32 21.02 18.90
N LEU A 517 8.60 21.25 17.62
CA LEU A 517 9.90 21.70 17.14
C LEU A 517 9.79 23.19 16.79
N THR A 518 10.70 24.01 17.30
CA THR A 518 10.82 25.43 16.95
C THR A 518 12.19 25.68 16.37
N LEU A 519 12.26 26.12 15.10
CA LEU A 519 13.49 26.45 14.42
C LEU A 519 13.62 27.97 14.29
N GLU A 520 14.77 28.51 14.69
CA GLU A 520 15.06 29.95 14.71
C GLU A 520 16.30 30.27 13.87
N ARG A 521 16.18 31.17 12.89
CA ARG A 521 17.29 31.61 12.02
C ARG A 521 17.14 33.10 11.71
N GLY A 522 18.18 33.90 11.98
CA GLY A 522 18.17 35.33 11.66
C GLY A 522 17.09 36.17 12.35
N GLY A 523 16.54 35.69 13.48
CA GLY A 523 15.42 36.31 14.21
C GLY A 523 14.03 35.77 13.80
N GLU A 524 13.93 35.15 12.63
CA GLU A 524 12.70 34.47 12.17
C GLU A 524 12.53 33.13 12.90
N LYS A 525 11.28 32.72 13.11
CA LYS A 525 10.92 31.43 13.75
C LYS A 525 9.84 30.70 12.96
N ALA A 526 9.99 29.40 12.82
CA ALA A 526 8.93 28.50 12.37
C ALA A 526 8.78 27.33 13.33
N THR A 527 7.58 26.76 13.37
CA THR A 527 7.27 25.56 14.13
C THR A 527 6.90 24.39 13.22
N ALA A 528 7.24 23.19 13.65
CA ALA A 528 6.82 21.93 13.08
C ALA A 528 6.45 20.97 14.23
N THR A 529 5.63 19.97 13.96
CA THR A 529 5.31 18.93 14.95
C THR A 529 5.97 17.63 14.51
N LEU A 530 6.68 16.94 15.40
CA LEU A 530 7.09 15.56 15.17
C LEU A 530 6.14 14.64 15.92
N PRO A 531 5.20 13.95 15.24
CA PRO A 531 4.33 13.00 15.91
C PRO A 531 5.15 11.86 16.52
N ALA A 532 4.89 11.53 17.79
CA ALA A 532 5.61 10.46 18.50
C ALA A 532 5.62 9.13 17.74
N TRP A 533 4.57 8.87 16.97
CA TRP A 533 4.44 7.63 16.21
C TRP A 533 5.46 7.47 15.08
N ARG A 534 6.05 8.56 14.54
CA ARG A 534 7.16 8.46 13.57
C ARG A 534 8.39 7.79 14.19
N LEU A 535 8.60 8.00 15.49
CA LEU A 535 9.67 7.37 16.26
C LEU A 535 9.41 5.86 16.36
N SER A 536 8.18 5.48 16.72
CA SER A 536 7.75 4.09 16.77
C SER A 536 7.88 3.41 15.41
N GLU A 537 7.41 4.06 14.34
CA GLU A 537 7.52 3.53 12.98
C GLU A 537 8.98 3.34 12.56
N ALA A 538 9.87 4.31 12.81
CA ALA A 538 11.29 4.19 12.51
C ALA A 538 11.94 3.00 13.26
N ALA A 539 11.66 2.86 14.56
CA ALA A 539 12.15 1.74 15.35
C ALA A 539 11.64 0.39 14.83
N TYR A 540 10.34 0.31 14.48
CA TYR A 540 9.73 -0.87 13.88
C TYR A 540 10.36 -1.20 12.51
N ARG A 541 10.64 -0.21 11.66
CA ARG A 541 11.38 -0.35 10.38
C ARG A 541 12.81 -0.91 10.55
N GLY A 542 13.29 -1.06 11.78
CA GLY A 542 14.61 -1.60 12.14
C GLY A 542 15.61 -0.55 12.61
N ASN A 543 15.25 0.73 12.59
CA ASN A 543 16.13 1.85 12.97
C ASN A 543 16.16 2.04 14.51
N THR A 544 16.37 0.95 15.26
CA THR A 544 16.32 0.94 16.73
C THR A 544 17.56 1.58 17.39
N ALA A 545 18.70 1.57 16.70
CA ALA A 545 19.92 2.23 17.18
C ALA A 545 19.90 3.73 16.83
N VAL A 546 19.79 4.05 15.54
CA VAL A 546 19.76 5.42 15.02
C VAL A 546 18.67 5.53 13.95
N ALA A 547 17.84 6.56 14.03
CA ALA A 547 16.92 6.95 12.95
C ALA A 547 17.23 8.37 12.47
N ILE A 548 17.17 8.59 11.15
CA ILE A 548 17.24 9.91 10.54
C ILE A 548 15.83 10.32 10.14
N LEU A 549 15.36 11.48 10.61
CA LEU A 549 14.02 11.98 10.36
C LEU A 549 14.07 13.41 9.82
N ASP A 550 13.48 13.60 8.65
CA ASP A 550 13.31 14.93 8.07
C ASP A 550 12.09 15.62 8.71
N CYS A 551 12.30 16.88 9.10
CA CYS A 551 11.29 17.76 9.69
C CYS A 551 11.26 19.05 8.87
N PHE A 552 10.10 19.35 8.28
CA PHE A 552 9.98 20.42 7.30
C PHE A 552 9.59 21.73 8.00
N PHE A 553 10.40 22.76 7.79
CA PHE A 553 10.16 24.09 8.34
C PHE A 553 9.97 25.09 7.23
N ASN A 554 8.84 25.79 7.30
CA ASN A 554 8.56 26.94 6.47
C ASN A 554 9.22 28.19 7.08
N LEU A 555 10.56 28.22 7.06
CA LEU A 555 11.36 29.42 7.30
C LEU A 555 11.78 30.02 5.95
N PRO A 556 11.95 31.36 5.88
CA PRO A 556 12.56 31.97 4.70
C PRO A 556 14.03 31.57 4.57
N LEU A 557 14.46 31.34 3.33
CA LEU A 557 15.82 30.89 3.01
C LEU A 557 16.89 31.97 3.17
N GLY A 558 16.48 33.23 3.01
CA GLY A 558 17.24 34.45 3.26
C GLY A 558 16.35 35.49 3.95
N PRO A 559 16.80 36.74 4.11
CA PRO A 559 15.94 37.80 4.64
C PRO A 559 14.70 38.03 3.75
N VAL A 560 13.62 38.54 4.35
CA VAL A 560 12.40 38.98 3.65
C VAL A 560 12.16 40.43 4.01
N ASP A 561 12.00 41.29 3.01
CA ASP A 561 11.62 42.69 3.21
C ASP A 561 10.10 42.80 3.32
N ARG A 562 9.62 42.81 4.58
CA ARG A 562 8.21 43.00 4.93
C ARG A 562 7.81 44.48 5.07
N SER A 563 8.68 45.43 4.73
CA SER A 563 8.34 46.87 4.80
C SER A 563 7.32 47.30 3.72
N GLN A 564 7.23 46.53 2.63
CA GLN A 564 6.28 46.76 1.55
C GLN A 564 5.51 45.48 1.19
N ASP A 565 4.22 45.44 1.52
CA ASP A 565 3.29 44.45 0.98
C ASP A 565 2.89 44.82 -0.46
N LEU A 566 3.39 44.03 -1.41
CA LEU A 566 3.15 44.21 -2.86
C LEU A 566 1.69 43.92 -3.25
N ALA A 567 0.98 43.10 -2.48
CA ALA A 567 -0.42 42.73 -2.76
C ALA A 567 -1.39 43.90 -2.60
N THR A 568 -1.03 44.92 -1.81
CA THR A 568 -1.90 46.09 -1.53
C THR A 568 -2.28 46.89 -2.78
N LYS A 569 -1.54 46.73 -3.88
CA LYS A 569 -1.81 47.35 -5.19
C LYS A 569 -1.97 46.32 -6.32
N ALA A 570 -2.10 45.05 -5.97
CA ALA A 570 -2.21 43.98 -6.95
C ALA A 570 -3.62 43.94 -7.54
N ILE A 571 -3.71 43.62 -8.84
CA ILE A 571 -4.99 43.36 -9.49
C ILE A 571 -5.26 41.87 -9.38
N ALA A 572 -6.34 41.50 -8.69
CA ALA A 572 -6.77 40.11 -8.54
C ALA A 572 -7.76 39.72 -9.65
N THR A 573 -7.44 38.66 -10.38
CA THR A 573 -8.30 38.09 -11.44
C THR A 573 -8.53 36.59 -11.21
N VAL A 574 -9.68 36.09 -11.67
CA VAL A 574 -10.00 34.65 -11.63
C VAL A 574 -10.09 34.13 -13.06
N SER A 575 -9.54 32.93 -13.30
CA SER A 575 -9.53 32.29 -14.63
C SER A 575 -10.91 32.12 -15.29
N ASP A 576 -11.97 31.94 -14.49
CA ASP A 576 -13.36 31.95 -14.95
C ASP A 576 -14.25 32.70 -13.94
N PRO A 577 -14.46 34.03 -14.13
CA PRO A 577 -15.24 34.85 -13.21
C PRO A 577 -16.72 34.43 -13.12
N GLN A 578 -17.27 33.86 -14.20
CA GLN A 578 -18.67 33.41 -14.23
C GLN A 578 -18.89 32.19 -13.34
N LYS A 579 -17.95 31.24 -13.33
CA LYS A 579 -18.00 30.07 -12.43
C LYS A 579 -17.71 30.41 -10.98
N ALA A 580 -16.88 31.43 -10.73
CA ALA A 580 -16.51 31.87 -9.39
C ALA A 580 -17.69 32.44 -8.59
N GLY A 581 -18.67 33.07 -9.24
CA GLY A 581 -19.81 33.72 -8.57
C GLY A 581 -19.40 34.92 -7.71
N ILE A 582 -18.27 35.54 -8.02
CA ILE A 582 -17.66 36.63 -7.24
C ILE A 582 -17.64 37.90 -8.10
N ASP A 583 -18.42 38.91 -7.69
CA ASP A 583 -18.08 40.30 -7.98
C ASP A 583 -16.74 40.61 -7.31
N MET A 584 -15.71 40.86 -8.13
CA MET A 584 -14.37 41.38 -7.84
C MET A 584 -13.83 41.18 -6.40
N PHE A 585 -12.68 40.49 -6.29
CA PHE A 585 -11.94 40.27 -5.04
C PHE A 585 -11.96 41.52 -4.12
N SER A 586 -12.86 41.50 -3.13
CA SER A 586 -12.90 42.48 -2.07
C SER A 586 -12.20 41.85 -0.88
N PRO A 587 -11.21 42.51 -0.24
CA PRO A 587 -10.77 42.07 1.07
C PRO A 587 -12.00 41.93 1.98
N ASN A 588 -12.05 40.82 2.72
CA ASN A 588 -13.18 40.35 3.53
C ASN A 588 -14.35 39.60 2.83
N LYS A 589 -14.33 39.30 1.52
CA LYS A 589 -15.29 38.35 0.91
C LYS A 589 -14.66 36.97 0.72
N ALA A 590 -15.35 35.92 1.17
CA ALA A 590 -14.94 34.53 0.95
C ALA A 590 -14.95 34.18 -0.54
N ILE A 591 -13.97 33.38 -0.97
CA ILE A 591 -13.78 32.99 -2.37
C ILE A 591 -14.23 31.54 -2.53
N MET A 592 -15.42 31.35 -3.10
CA MET A 592 -15.87 29.99 -3.43
C MET A 592 -15.16 29.48 -4.68
N GLY A 593 -13.96 28.93 -4.48
CA GLY A 593 -13.28 28.13 -5.48
C GLY A 593 -14.10 26.88 -5.79
N LYS A 594 -14.63 26.80 -7.00
CA LYS A 594 -14.92 25.51 -7.64
C LYS A 594 -13.62 24.96 -8.24
N ASP A 595 -13.58 23.65 -8.48
CA ASP A 595 -12.43 22.93 -9.04
C ASP A 595 -11.72 23.69 -10.17
N GLY A 596 -10.39 23.81 -10.07
CA GLY A 596 -9.52 24.31 -11.13
C GLY A 596 -9.57 25.83 -11.40
N LEU A 597 -10.27 26.62 -10.58
CA LEU A 597 -10.27 28.08 -10.72
C LEU A 597 -8.97 28.69 -10.17
N ALA A 598 -8.04 29.04 -11.07
CA ALA A 598 -6.85 29.82 -10.71
C ALA A 598 -7.20 31.25 -10.25
N LEU A 599 -6.58 31.70 -9.16
CA LEU A 599 -6.54 33.09 -8.71
C LEU A 599 -5.19 33.72 -9.06
N ASP A 600 -5.20 34.77 -9.85
CA ASP A 600 -4.00 35.50 -10.27
C ASP A 600 -3.95 36.87 -9.61
N PHE A 601 -2.79 37.23 -9.04
CA PHE A 601 -2.51 38.53 -8.44
C PHE A 601 -1.39 39.22 -9.22
N ASP A 602 -1.74 40.14 -10.12
CA ASP A 602 -0.76 40.94 -10.88
C ASP A 602 -0.19 42.06 -10.01
N LEU A 603 1.10 41.96 -9.68
CA LEU A 603 1.89 42.92 -8.90
C LEU A 603 2.32 44.16 -9.71
N ASN A 604 1.80 44.32 -10.93
CA ASN A 604 2.04 45.36 -11.95
C ASN A 604 3.43 45.35 -12.60
N ARG A 605 4.44 44.75 -11.98
CA ARG A 605 5.82 44.67 -12.47
C ARG A 605 6.57 43.51 -11.83
N ASP A 606 7.63 43.05 -12.49
CA ASP A 606 8.46 41.95 -12.00
C ASP A 606 9.16 42.30 -10.66
N ARG A 607 9.03 41.42 -9.66
CA ARG A 607 9.54 41.52 -8.27
C ARG A 607 10.22 40.20 -7.88
N ALA A 608 11.30 40.24 -7.11
CA ALA A 608 11.87 39.02 -6.50
C ALA A 608 11.04 38.63 -5.27
N ILE A 609 10.20 37.60 -5.40
CA ILE A 609 9.25 37.16 -4.37
C ILE A 609 9.98 36.31 -3.33
N GLY A 610 9.84 36.63 -2.04
CA GLY A 610 10.45 35.88 -0.92
C GLY A 610 9.43 35.25 0.06
N GLU A 611 8.22 35.80 0.13
CA GLU A 611 7.15 35.32 1.01
C GLU A 611 5.78 35.66 0.39
N VAL A 612 4.86 34.71 0.45
CA VAL A 612 3.42 34.91 0.16
C VAL A 612 2.63 34.49 1.40
N VAL A 613 1.78 35.36 1.94
CA VAL A 613 0.95 35.06 3.12
C VAL A 613 -0.51 34.96 2.70
N LEU A 614 -1.13 33.80 2.94
CA LEU A 614 -2.56 33.60 2.69
C LEU A 614 -3.34 33.87 3.98
N LYS A 615 -4.15 34.94 3.97
CA LYS A 615 -4.97 35.34 5.14
C LYS A 615 -6.32 34.63 5.08
N GLY A 616 -6.77 34.11 6.21
CA GLY A 616 -7.96 33.25 6.29
C GLY A 616 -7.61 31.77 6.17
N ILE A 617 -8.56 30.96 5.72
CA ILE A 617 -8.42 29.50 5.55
C ILE A 617 -8.28 29.22 4.04
N PRO A 618 -7.14 28.76 3.53
CA PRO A 618 -6.99 28.37 2.12
C PRO A 618 -7.65 26.99 1.85
N TRP A 619 -7.57 26.53 0.60
CA TRP A 619 -7.89 25.14 0.24
C TRP A 619 -6.95 24.16 0.94
N LYS A 620 -7.43 22.96 1.25
CA LYS A 620 -6.59 21.84 1.71
C LYS A 620 -5.40 21.61 0.78
N GLN A 621 -5.62 21.62 -0.54
CA GLN A 621 -4.55 21.42 -1.52
C GLN A 621 -4.55 22.50 -2.58
N PHE A 622 -3.38 23.10 -2.82
CA PHE A 622 -3.18 24.06 -3.89
C PHE A 622 -1.69 24.19 -4.23
N ASP A 623 -1.44 24.84 -5.36
CA ASP A 623 -0.12 25.27 -5.78
C ASP A 623 -0.06 26.81 -5.79
N ILE A 624 1.08 27.35 -5.39
CA ILE A 624 1.48 28.73 -5.65
C ILE A 624 2.47 28.69 -6.82
N TYR A 625 2.07 29.28 -7.93
CA TYR A 625 2.91 29.51 -9.09
C TYR A 625 3.35 30.96 -9.19
N LEU A 626 4.48 31.18 -9.85
CA LEU A 626 5.05 32.49 -10.16
C LEU A 626 5.26 32.63 -11.68
N LEU A 627 4.88 33.79 -12.23
CA LEU A 627 5.00 34.11 -13.65
C LEU A 627 5.65 35.50 -13.81
N ALA A 628 6.78 35.58 -14.53
CA ALA A 628 7.43 36.84 -14.89
C ALA A 628 6.86 37.43 -16.19
N THR A 629 7.16 38.70 -16.46
CA THR A 629 6.77 39.36 -17.71
C THR A 629 7.44 38.70 -18.91
N GLY A 630 6.65 38.04 -19.75
CA GLY A 630 7.13 37.33 -20.94
C GLY A 630 7.29 35.81 -20.75
N ASP A 631 7.15 35.29 -19.52
CA ASP A 631 7.03 33.84 -19.29
C ASP A 631 5.76 33.33 -20.01
N LYS A 632 5.89 32.24 -20.77
CA LYS A 632 4.74 31.57 -21.42
C LYS A 632 3.98 30.65 -20.46
N GLU A 633 4.68 30.09 -19.48
CA GLU A 633 4.17 29.08 -18.56
C GLU A 633 4.49 29.46 -17.11
N PRO A 634 3.54 29.30 -16.19
CA PRO A 634 3.75 29.60 -14.77
C PRO A 634 4.68 28.57 -14.14
N ARG A 635 5.66 29.02 -13.35
CA ARG A 635 6.63 28.16 -12.66
C ARG A 635 6.14 27.82 -11.25
N LEU A 636 6.09 26.55 -10.90
CA LEU A 636 5.70 26.10 -9.56
C LEU A 636 6.71 26.65 -8.53
N TRP A 637 6.21 27.29 -7.47
CA TRP A 637 7.04 27.92 -6.45
C TRP A 637 6.87 27.26 -5.08
N VAL A 638 5.63 26.98 -4.69
CA VAL A 638 5.27 26.25 -3.46
C VAL A 638 4.08 25.34 -3.74
N GLN A 639 4.11 24.14 -3.18
CA GLN A 639 3.03 23.17 -3.26
C GLN A 639 2.53 22.83 -1.86
N GLU A 640 1.27 23.14 -1.57
CA GLU A 640 0.59 22.79 -0.31
C GLU A 640 -0.27 21.55 -0.55
N PHE A 641 -0.10 20.53 0.29
CA PHE A 641 -0.80 19.25 0.15
C PHE A 641 -1.74 18.92 1.32
N ASP A 642 -1.64 19.63 2.46
CA ASP A 642 -2.74 19.71 3.42
C ASP A 642 -2.62 20.98 4.31
N SER A 643 -3.37 22.01 3.94
CA SER A 643 -3.47 23.24 4.71
C SER A 643 -4.28 23.10 6.01
N SER A 644 -5.02 22.01 6.23
CA SER A 644 -5.98 21.89 7.35
C SER A 644 -5.32 21.94 8.73
N HIS A 645 -4.02 21.68 8.77
CA HIS A 645 -3.16 21.71 9.96
C HIS A 645 -2.55 23.10 10.21
N ARG A 646 -2.73 24.07 9.30
CA ARG A 646 -2.10 25.40 9.36
C ARG A 646 -3.00 26.40 10.10
N PRO A 647 -2.43 27.34 10.88
CA PRO A 647 -3.18 28.48 11.41
C PRO A 647 -3.59 29.42 10.26
N ALA A 648 -4.70 30.15 10.43
CA ALA A 648 -5.11 31.19 9.48
C ALA A 648 -4.03 32.28 9.39
N GLY A 649 -3.72 32.75 8.17
CA GLY A 649 -2.62 33.70 7.96
C GLY A 649 -1.24 33.04 7.76
N TYR A 650 -1.20 31.81 7.24
CA TYR A 650 0.06 31.09 7.02
C TYR A 650 0.89 31.77 5.92
N ALA A 651 2.17 32.02 6.23
CA ALA A 651 3.19 32.41 5.26
C ALA A 651 3.59 31.21 4.40
N TYR A 652 4.15 31.43 3.22
CA TYR A 652 4.67 30.41 2.32
C TYR A 652 5.99 30.90 1.73
N HIS A 653 7.01 30.04 1.80
CA HIS A 653 8.36 30.32 1.35
C HIS A 653 8.85 29.31 0.31
N GLY A 654 9.50 29.83 -0.75
CA GLY A 654 10.22 29.06 -1.75
C GLY A 654 11.55 29.73 -2.09
N ARG A 655 12.28 29.21 -3.09
CA ARG A 655 13.49 29.89 -3.62
C ARG A 655 13.09 31.28 -4.14
N PRO A 656 13.82 32.36 -3.83
CA PRO A 656 13.52 33.68 -4.40
C PRO A 656 13.47 33.65 -5.93
N MET A 657 12.36 34.11 -6.50
CA MET A 657 12.10 34.08 -7.94
C MET A 657 11.51 35.40 -8.42
N VAL A 658 11.92 35.85 -9.60
CA VAL A 658 11.34 37.02 -10.25
C VAL A 658 9.97 36.66 -10.81
N ALA A 659 8.94 37.42 -10.40
CA ALA A 659 7.56 37.26 -10.85
C ALA A 659 6.82 38.60 -10.90
N ARG A 660 5.91 38.75 -11.85
CA ARG A 660 4.89 39.80 -11.87
C ARG A 660 3.54 39.28 -11.38
N VAL A 661 3.19 38.02 -11.67
CA VAL A 661 1.93 37.41 -11.22
C VAL A 661 2.23 36.32 -10.20
N VAL A 662 1.52 36.36 -9.06
CA VAL A 662 1.39 35.23 -8.14
C VAL A 662 0.07 34.53 -8.47
N ARG A 663 0.12 33.25 -8.83
CA ARG A 663 -1.06 32.43 -9.15
C ARG A 663 -1.27 31.38 -8.07
N ILE A 664 -2.48 31.29 -7.53
CA ILE A 664 -2.91 30.20 -6.66
C ILE A 664 -3.83 29.28 -7.46
N LEU A 665 -3.50 27.99 -7.54
CA LEU A 665 -4.31 26.98 -8.23
C LEU A 665 -4.77 25.89 -7.24
N PRO A 666 -6.06 25.82 -6.89
CA PRO A 666 -6.61 24.75 -6.06
C PRO A 666 -6.53 23.38 -6.76
N ARG A 667 -6.17 22.33 -6.01
CA ARG A 667 -6.24 20.93 -6.46
C ARG A 667 -7.42 20.14 -5.89
N THR A 668 -8.11 20.68 -4.89
CA THR A 668 -9.22 20.03 -4.19
C THR A 668 -10.54 20.80 -4.35
N LYS A 669 -11.65 20.08 -4.12
CA LYS A 669 -13.03 20.57 -4.29
C LYS A 669 -13.58 21.38 -3.11
N ASP A 670 -12.77 21.61 -2.10
CA ASP A 670 -13.16 22.27 -0.87
C ASP A 670 -13.24 23.79 -1.03
N THR A 671 -13.99 24.44 -0.14
CA THR A 671 -14.18 25.88 -0.18
C THR A 671 -13.13 26.58 0.68
N ALA A 672 -12.33 27.45 0.07
CA ALA A 672 -11.48 28.36 0.81
C ALA A 672 -12.24 29.57 1.37
N HIS A 673 -11.82 30.04 2.54
CA HIS A 673 -12.24 31.29 3.16
C HIS A 673 -11.04 32.23 3.28
N LEU A 674 -10.47 32.60 2.13
CA LEU A 674 -9.44 33.64 2.06
C LEU A 674 -10.04 35.02 2.38
N THR A 675 -9.39 35.75 3.28
CA THR A 675 -9.72 37.14 3.62
C THR A 675 -8.78 38.15 2.95
N GLY A 676 -7.64 37.68 2.44
CA GLY A 676 -6.69 38.46 1.66
C GLY A 676 -5.39 37.69 1.38
N ILE A 677 -4.45 38.36 0.71
CA ILE A 677 -3.08 37.90 0.47
C ILE A 677 -2.12 39.03 0.85
N SER A 678 -0.90 38.69 1.26
CA SER A 678 0.25 39.62 1.27
C SER A 678 1.40 38.99 0.51
N VAL A 679 2.21 39.82 -0.16
CA VAL A 679 3.35 39.36 -0.95
C VAL A 679 4.55 40.26 -0.67
N TYR A 680 5.68 39.67 -0.27
CA TYR A 680 6.86 40.40 0.18
C TYR A 680 8.12 40.03 -0.61
N LEU A 681 9.08 40.95 -0.60
CA LEU A 681 10.30 40.85 -1.40
C LEU A 681 11.36 39.99 -0.72
N SER A 682 12.16 39.27 -1.52
CA SER A 682 13.50 38.87 -1.09
C SER A 682 14.50 39.99 -1.43
N PRO A 683 15.32 40.47 -0.47
CA PRO A 683 16.42 41.39 -0.75
C PRO A 683 17.59 40.74 -1.49
N GLN A 684 17.66 39.40 -1.47
CA GLN A 684 18.64 38.67 -2.28
C GLN A 684 18.28 38.84 -3.74
N THR A 685 19.23 39.31 -4.54
CA THR A 685 19.14 39.20 -5.99
C THR A 685 19.04 37.70 -6.29
N PRO A 686 18.00 37.24 -7.01
CA PRO A 686 17.93 35.83 -7.38
C PRO A 686 19.19 35.50 -8.17
N ASP A 687 19.84 34.38 -7.82
CA ASP A 687 21.03 33.92 -8.53
C ASP A 687 20.71 33.92 -10.02
N SER A 688 21.61 34.49 -10.83
CA SER A 688 21.51 34.33 -12.29
C SER A 688 21.43 32.83 -12.59
N PRO A 689 20.48 32.37 -13.41
CA PRO A 689 20.25 30.94 -13.60
C PRO A 689 21.55 30.26 -14.07
N GLY A 690 22.01 29.33 -13.24
CA GLY A 690 23.13 28.42 -13.53
C GLY A 690 22.63 27.12 -14.13
#